data_AF-A0A840FK07-F1
#
_entry.id   AF-A0A840FK07-F1
#
_cell.length_a   1.000
_cell.length_b   1.000
_cell.length_c   1.000
_cell.angle_alpha   90.00
_cell.angle_beta   90.00
_cell.angle_gamma   90.00
#
_symmetry.space_group_name_H-M   'P 1'
#
loop_
_entity.id
_entity.type
_entity.pdbx_description
1 polymer ?
#
loop_
_entity_poly.entity_id
_entity_poly.type
_entity_poly.pdbx_seq_one_letter_code
_entity_poly.pdbx_strand_id
1 'polypeptide(L)'
;MNYLPQARIPFKPLMLAGALALALSACGGGGGGSGPIGFLPPASTTPPATQPPAQPPTAQPEPDQLVSKARFTPNAGTTEGSSDASTALALPGNFMIVADDESNVLRVYPRGGGAAVKEWSYELEGPRLTKELDLEAGTRVGDTLYFTGSNSNKKDGADAAADRSHLFAVKVTGTGADTAFSYVGQFSLLEAQLVAWDSGNAHGLGANRFGFAVSAAAGIVPERVDGFSIEGMTSSPGDTALWLGFRAPQTGTTVRSKALIVPVQNYAALVAGTATQATFGAPIELELGGRGIRSIDKGTDGNYLIVAGPAGAASPDVDRNFALFAWDGNPNSAPVELSNNLDALAKDTGGSFESAVEVPGPVKPGTEVQLLLDNGDTKWDGSTASKDLPPADQKFDGFVVRLGSPLVDTTAPKLKKASLAGLVGVNLDASIALSFNEAVRLGSGSIVLHKADGSVVETFHANSPTSRLQVAFNKLKLVPSAPLAASSGYYVTIDANAITDPAGNAFAGISDATQLSFTTTDGATALAAGDLLFMAANAEAPDAYAFVLLKAVNGGTKVLFTDRDRKSGTNEFTGITNETAFFWTADRNLPAGTIVTIQTDVTGNPVADKGFTLGSPGGIGKSETVYAIAGGSIAGLGDGVAGQITAVGDYLATITLGGTAGTIPDAVTTAGTAFSFTANPANQTNAIYTGSLDRSDLAAFAARVKNPANWTVRYAPEVGWPLTNRSLFGDKLP
;
A
#
# COMPACT_ATOMS: atom_id res chain seq x y z
N MET A 1 54.32 34.98 -26.26
CA MET A 1 54.33 36.26 -25.53
C MET A 1 53.46 36.07 -24.29
N ASN A 2 54.03 35.67 -23.14
CA ASN A 2 54.51 36.53 -22.02
C ASN A 2 53.35 37.37 -21.42
N TYR A 3 52.93 37.31 -20.13
CA TYR A 3 53.53 36.85 -18.86
C TYR A 3 52.42 36.49 -17.82
N LEU A 4 52.78 35.70 -16.79
CA LEU A 4 52.02 35.07 -15.67
C LEU A 4 51.73 36.01 -14.43
N PRO A 5 51.39 35.55 -13.19
CA PRO A 5 50.16 34.92 -12.63
C PRO A 5 49.76 35.46 -11.21
N GLN A 6 48.69 34.94 -10.57
CA GLN A 6 48.46 34.84 -9.08
C GLN A 6 47.06 34.24 -8.81
N ALA A 7 46.68 33.55 -7.72
CA ALA A 7 47.29 32.63 -6.74
C ALA A 7 46.10 31.98 -5.96
N ARG A 8 46.21 30.69 -5.57
CA ARG A 8 45.22 29.95 -4.74
C ARG A 8 45.51 30.12 -3.25
N ILE A 9 44.47 30.14 -2.40
CA ILE A 9 44.56 29.91 -0.94
C ILE A 9 43.44 28.93 -0.49
N PRO A 10 43.72 27.93 0.36
CA PRO A 10 42.75 26.95 0.85
C PRO A 10 42.15 27.32 2.23
N PHE A 11 40.91 26.86 2.48
CA PHE A 11 40.19 26.96 3.74
C PHE A 11 40.68 25.94 4.79
N LYS A 12 40.81 26.38 6.05
CA LYS A 12 41.01 25.55 7.27
C LYS A 12 39.73 25.60 8.13
N PRO A 13 39.38 24.52 8.86
CA PRO A 13 38.29 24.52 9.83
C PRO A 13 38.76 25.00 11.22
N LEU A 14 37.93 25.78 11.91
CA LEU A 14 38.14 26.21 13.30
C LEU A 14 37.26 25.37 14.24
N MET A 15 37.89 24.67 15.19
CA MET A 15 37.25 24.21 16.43
C MET A 15 37.10 25.40 17.40
N LEU A 16 36.02 25.43 18.18
CA LEU A 16 35.93 26.29 19.37
C LEU A 16 35.41 25.48 20.56
N ALA A 17 36.27 25.35 21.58
CA ALA A 17 35.97 24.85 22.91
C ALA A 17 35.39 26.00 23.76
N GLY A 18 34.41 25.70 24.60
CA GLY A 18 33.90 26.62 25.63
C GLY A 18 33.97 25.97 27.00
N ALA A 19 34.74 26.56 27.91
CA ALA A 19 34.76 26.21 29.32
C ALA A 19 34.70 27.47 30.20
N LEU A 20 33.86 27.36 31.24
CA LEU A 20 33.98 27.91 32.60
C LEU A 20 33.51 29.35 32.93
N ALA A 21 32.57 29.44 33.89
CA ALA A 21 32.71 30.29 35.08
C ALA A 21 31.73 29.85 36.22
N LEU A 22 32.31 29.47 37.36
CA LEU A 22 31.68 29.30 38.68
C LEU A 22 31.86 30.60 39.48
N ALA A 23 30.85 31.02 40.24
CA ALA A 23 30.98 32.08 41.23
C ALA A 23 30.58 31.57 42.62
N LEU A 24 31.55 31.56 43.54
CA LEU A 24 31.35 31.46 44.99
C LEU A 24 30.96 32.84 45.53
N SER A 25 30.09 32.87 46.54
CA SER A 25 30.01 33.96 47.51
C SER A 25 30.17 33.42 48.92
N ALA A 26 31.12 34.02 49.64
CA ALA A 26 31.33 33.84 51.07
C ALA A 26 31.30 35.22 51.73
N CYS A 27 30.59 35.34 52.85
CA CYS A 27 30.72 36.42 53.82
C CYS A 27 30.68 35.78 55.21
N GLY A 28 31.63 36.16 56.08
CA GLY A 28 31.86 35.59 57.40
C GLY A 28 31.62 36.55 58.56
N GLY A 29 31.95 36.06 59.76
CA GLY A 29 32.03 36.77 61.06
C GLY A 29 31.13 36.11 62.12
N GLY A 30 31.49 35.84 63.38
CA GLY A 30 32.68 36.06 64.20
C GLY A 30 32.29 36.15 65.70
N GLY A 31 33.03 35.49 66.61
CA GLY A 31 33.00 35.65 68.09
C GLY A 31 31.99 34.76 68.86
N GLY A 32 32.22 34.20 70.05
CA GLY A 32 33.32 34.19 71.03
C GLY A 32 32.76 33.84 72.44
N GLY A 33 33.39 32.94 73.21
CA GLY A 33 33.43 32.97 74.69
C GLY A 33 32.44 32.16 75.56
N SER A 34 33.00 31.24 76.36
CA SER A 34 32.62 30.75 77.72
C SER A 34 31.23 30.10 77.95
N GLY A 35 31.13 28.82 78.32
CA GLY A 35 31.35 28.27 79.67
C GLY A 35 30.51 26.98 79.88
N PRO A 36 30.78 26.16 80.92
CA PRO A 36 30.42 24.73 81.01
C PRO A 36 28.90 24.54 81.25
N ILE A 37 28.27 23.36 81.12
CA ILE A 37 28.10 22.29 82.12
C ILE A 37 27.50 21.05 81.41
N GLY A 38 27.94 19.83 81.78
CA GLY A 38 27.54 18.56 81.16
C GLY A 38 26.12 18.09 81.47
N PHE A 39 25.68 17.03 80.77
CA PHE A 39 25.25 15.72 81.32
C PHE A 39 24.52 14.87 80.24
N LEU A 40 25.00 13.62 80.11
CA LEU A 40 24.36 12.40 79.59
C LEU A 40 24.17 12.19 78.06
N PRO A 41 24.39 10.95 77.56
CA PRO A 41 24.29 10.64 76.14
C PRO A 41 22.84 10.41 75.72
N PRO A 42 22.38 10.91 74.56
CA PRO A 42 21.12 10.45 73.99
C PRO A 42 21.35 9.20 73.13
N ALA A 43 20.40 8.29 73.27
CA ALA A 43 20.25 7.05 72.53
C ALA A 43 20.33 7.25 71.00
N SER A 44 20.78 6.19 70.34
CA SER A 44 20.72 6.01 68.90
C SER A 44 19.29 6.22 68.36
N THR A 45 19.04 7.35 67.73
CA THR A 45 17.86 7.57 66.90
C THR A 45 18.20 7.23 65.46
N THR A 46 17.60 6.16 64.96
CA THR A 46 17.55 5.78 63.55
C THR A 46 17.11 6.98 62.70
N PRO A 47 17.75 7.25 61.54
CA PRO A 47 17.29 8.29 60.62
C PRO A 47 15.86 8.00 60.14
N PRO A 48 15.02 9.02 59.86
CA PRO A 48 13.71 8.80 59.27
C PRO A 48 13.87 8.07 57.94
N ALA A 49 13.06 7.04 57.72
CA ALA A 49 12.97 6.37 56.43
C ALA A 49 12.70 7.41 55.34
N THR A 50 13.58 7.48 54.35
CA THR A 50 13.33 8.21 53.11
C THR A 50 12.05 7.69 52.50
N GLN A 51 11.03 8.54 52.43
CA GLN A 51 9.78 8.25 51.75
C GLN A 51 10.12 7.86 50.30
N PRO A 52 9.65 6.71 49.79
CA PRO A 52 9.78 6.38 48.37
C PRO A 52 9.24 7.54 47.54
N PRO A 53 9.84 7.86 46.38
CA PRO A 53 9.31 8.90 45.50
C PRO A 53 7.83 8.62 45.25
N ALA A 54 7.00 9.66 45.37
CA ALA A 54 5.57 9.56 45.12
C ALA A 54 5.37 8.87 43.77
N GLN A 55 4.67 7.74 43.79
CA GLN A 55 4.26 7.04 42.60
C GLN A 55 3.50 8.06 41.72
N PRO A 56 3.83 8.20 40.43
CA PRO A 56 3.08 9.08 39.54
C PRO A 56 1.60 8.75 39.67
N PRO A 57 0.68 9.74 39.69
CA PRO A 57 -0.74 9.45 39.71
C PRO A 57 -1.03 8.47 38.57
N THR A 58 -1.63 7.33 38.93
CA THR A 58 -2.13 6.37 37.94
C THR A 58 -3.00 7.14 36.97
N ALA A 59 -2.61 7.16 35.69
CA ALA A 59 -3.35 7.84 34.64
C ALA A 59 -4.82 7.39 34.74
N GLN A 60 -5.72 8.34 34.96
CA GLN A 60 -7.14 8.07 34.92
C GLN A 60 -7.43 7.44 33.54
N PRO A 61 -8.15 6.31 33.46
CA PRO A 61 -8.42 5.69 32.17
C PRO A 61 -9.07 6.72 31.25
N GLU A 62 -8.53 6.84 30.04
CA GLU A 62 -9.05 7.75 29.02
C GLU A 62 -10.54 7.42 28.81
N PRO A 63 -11.43 8.44 28.71
CA PRO A 63 -12.83 8.18 28.38
C PRO A 63 -12.92 7.42 27.06
N ASP A 64 -14.01 6.66 26.87
CA ASP A 64 -14.25 5.95 25.62
C ASP A 64 -14.14 6.92 24.43
N GLN A 65 -13.27 6.55 23.48
CA GLN A 65 -12.95 7.34 22.30
C GLN A 65 -14.09 7.27 21.29
N LEU A 66 -14.89 6.20 21.27
CA LEU A 66 -16.08 6.13 20.43
C LEU A 66 -17.23 6.91 21.10
N VAL A 67 -17.80 7.87 20.39
CA VAL A 67 -18.97 8.63 20.84
C VAL A 67 -20.25 8.07 20.22
N SER A 68 -20.23 7.90 18.90
CA SER A 68 -21.37 7.37 18.15
C SER A 68 -20.93 6.80 16.80
N LYS A 69 -21.78 5.93 16.25
CA LYS A 69 -21.68 5.40 14.90
C LYS A 69 -22.95 5.76 14.13
N ALA A 70 -22.81 6.14 12.87
CA ALA A 70 -23.91 6.46 11.98
C ALA A 70 -23.73 5.73 10.64
N ARG A 71 -24.85 5.47 9.97
CA ARG A 71 -24.91 4.90 8.62
C ARG A 71 -25.59 5.88 7.69
N PHE A 72 -25.06 6.01 6.48
CA PHE A 72 -25.53 6.94 5.48
C PHE A 72 -25.95 6.17 4.23
N THR A 73 -27.09 6.56 3.67
CA THR A 73 -27.67 5.93 2.48
C THR A 73 -28.01 7.01 1.45
N PRO A 74 -28.06 6.71 0.17
CA PRO A 74 -28.37 7.74 -0.82
C PRO A 74 -29.81 8.27 -0.68
N ASN A 75 -30.09 9.35 -1.40
CA ASN A 75 -31.45 9.85 -1.58
C ASN A 75 -32.33 8.81 -2.30
N ALA A 76 -33.60 8.77 -1.92
CA ALA A 76 -34.55 7.87 -2.55
C ALA A 76 -34.65 8.12 -4.06
N GLY A 77 -34.50 7.05 -4.85
CA GLY A 77 -34.59 7.10 -6.31
C GLY A 77 -33.32 7.58 -7.02
N THR A 78 -32.19 7.70 -6.32
CA THR A 78 -30.90 7.97 -6.99
C THR A 78 -30.56 6.88 -8.01
N THR A 79 -29.78 7.27 -9.02
CA THR A 79 -29.13 6.37 -9.98
C THR A 79 -27.61 6.33 -9.82
N GLU A 80 -27.08 7.04 -8.82
CA GLU A 80 -25.65 7.31 -8.65
C GLU A 80 -25.10 6.55 -7.41
N GLY A 81 -23.84 6.10 -7.46
CA GLY A 81 -23.17 5.40 -6.35
C GLY A 81 -23.01 6.26 -5.08
N SER A 82 -22.82 5.65 -3.91
CA SER A 82 -22.69 6.36 -2.62
C SER A 82 -22.01 5.54 -1.52
N SER A 83 -20.95 4.81 -1.84
CA SER A 83 -20.28 3.91 -0.90
C SER A 83 -19.00 4.48 -0.31
N ASP A 84 -18.52 5.62 -0.80
CA ASP A 84 -17.11 6.01 -0.70
C ASP A 84 -16.98 7.48 -0.31
N ALA A 85 -17.00 7.78 0.99
CA ALA A 85 -17.00 9.16 1.47
C ALA A 85 -15.59 9.79 1.47
N SER A 86 -15.03 10.03 0.29
CA SER A 86 -13.67 10.52 0.05
C SER A 86 -13.41 11.90 0.64
N THR A 87 -14.41 12.80 0.64
CA THR A 87 -14.32 14.08 1.36
C THR A 87 -15.66 14.55 1.89
N ALA A 88 -15.65 15.21 3.06
CA ALA A 88 -16.84 15.80 3.63
C ALA A 88 -16.58 17.18 4.27
N LEU A 89 -17.61 18.02 4.26
CA LEU A 89 -17.54 19.40 4.76
C LEU A 89 -18.81 19.73 5.56
N ALA A 90 -18.66 20.17 6.80
CA ALA A 90 -19.81 20.54 7.63
C ALA A 90 -20.62 21.72 7.09
N LEU A 91 -21.93 21.64 7.34
CA LEU A 91 -22.92 22.69 7.13
C LEU A 91 -23.62 23.04 8.46
N PRO A 92 -24.18 24.25 8.58
CA PRO A 92 -25.00 24.63 9.72
C PRO A 92 -26.18 23.68 9.96
N GLY A 93 -26.70 23.61 11.19
CA GLY A 93 -27.89 22.80 11.48
C GLY A 93 -27.65 21.29 11.51
N ASN A 94 -26.41 20.85 11.76
CA ASN A 94 -26.00 19.45 11.84
C ASN A 94 -26.13 18.67 10.52
N PHE A 95 -25.81 19.34 9.41
CA PHE A 95 -25.70 18.73 8.09
C PHE A 95 -24.24 18.69 7.64
N MET A 96 -23.96 17.92 6.60
CA MET A 96 -22.67 17.88 5.93
C MET A 96 -22.86 17.66 4.44
N ILE A 97 -21.90 18.14 3.66
CA ILE A 97 -21.72 17.76 2.26
C ILE A 97 -20.76 16.58 2.24
N VAL A 98 -21.06 15.57 1.43
CA VAL A 98 -20.15 14.47 1.13
C VAL A 98 -19.96 14.43 -0.37
N ALA A 99 -18.70 14.35 -0.79
CA ALA A 99 -18.30 14.00 -2.13
C ALA A 99 -17.80 12.56 -2.11
N ASP A 100 -18.18 11.84 -3.15
CA ASP A 100 -18.01 10.40 -3.29
C ASP A 100 -17.29 10.11 -4.61
N ASP A 101 -16.47 9.06 -4.64
CA ASP A 101 -15.66 8.70 -5.81
C ASP A 101 -16.32 7.67 -6.74
N GLU A 102 -17.50 7.17 -6.39
CA GLU A 102 -18.36 6.29 -7.22
C GLU A 102 -19.52 7.06 -7.90
N SER A 103 -19.48 8.41 -7.86
CA SER A 103 -20.49 9.24 -8.52
C SER A 103 -20.08 10.68 -8.80
N ASN A 104 -20.68 11.25 -9.86
CA ASN A 104 -20.53 12.66 -10.23
C ASN A 104 -21.53 13.59 -9.51
N VAL A 105 -21.72 13.41 -8.20
CA VAL A 105 -22.65 14.21 -7.41
C VAL A 105 -22.10 14.63 -6.05
N LEU A 106 -22.48 15.84 -5.59
CA LEU A 106 -22.35 16.23 -4.19
C LEU A 106 -23.66 15.91 -3.47
N ARG A 107 -23.57 15.28 -2.30
CA ARG A 107 -24.75 14.96 -1.48
C ARG A 107 -24.74 15.66 -0.15
N VAL A 108 -25.92 16.01 0.34
CA VAL A 108 -26.10 16.61 1.67
C VAL A 108 -26.74 15.58 2.59
N TYR A 109 -26.09 15.31 3.72
CA TYR A 109 -26.52 14.34 4.71
C TYR A 109 -26.77 15.00 6.07
N PRO A 110 -27.78 14.55 6.85
CA PRO A 110 -27.80 14.79 8.28
C PRO A 110 -26.60 14.09 8.92
N ARG A 111 -25.80 14.79 9.75
CA ARG A 111 -24.58 14.21 10.36
C ARG A 111 -24.86 13.02 11.29
N GLY A 112 -26.09 12.91 11.80
CA GLY A 112 -26.53 11.79 12.64
C GLY A 112 -26.82 10.47 11.90
N GLY A 113 -26.69 10.44 10.58
CA GLY A 113 -27.01 9.28 9.74
C GLY A 113 -28.37 9.38 9.05
N GLY A 114 -28.62 8.42 8.15
CA GLY A 114 -29.82 8.31 7.34
C GLY A 114 -29.59 8.68 5.87
N ALA A 115 -30.69 8.89 5.16
CA ALA A 115 -30.68 9.19 3.73
C ALA A 115 -30.17 10.61 3.43
N ALA A 116 -29.50 10.78 2.29
CA ALA A 116 -29.20 12.10 1.75
C ALA A 116 -30.50 12.90 1.55
N VAL A 117 -30.46 14.19 1.89
CA VAL A 117 -31.59 15.13 1.73
C VAL A 117 -31.47 15.98 0.47
N LYS A 118 -30.31 15.93 -0.20
CA LYS A 118 -30.04 16.60 -1.47
C LYS A 118 -28.94 15.88 -2.23
N GLU A 119 -29.04 15.94 -3.55
CA GLU A 119 -28.05 15.50 -4.53
C GLU A 119 -27.89 16.63 -5.56
N TRP A 120 -26.66 16.94 -5.94
CA TRP A 120 -26.32 17.99 -6.91
C TRP A 120 -25.36 17.44 -7.95
N SER A 121 -25.74 17.51 -9.24
CA SER A 121 -25.03 16.82 -10.33
C SER A 121 -23.97 17.69 -11.02
N TYR A 122 -22.76 17.14 -11.14
CA TYR A 122 -21.64 17.78 -11.86
C TYR A 122 -21.91 17.91 -13.35
N GLU A 123 -22.57 16.90 -13.92
CA GLU A 123 -22.90 16.85 -15.33
C GLU A 123 -23.91 17.94 -15.73
N LEU A 124 -24.92 18.14 -14.89
CA LEU A 124 -26.02 19.07 -15.18
C LEU A 124 -25.68 20.52 -14.80
N GLU A 125 -25.04 20.71 -13.65
CA GLU A 125 -24.92 22.01 -12.98
C GLU A 125 -23.48 22.43 -12.70
N GLY A 126 -22.53 21.49 -12.69
CA GLY A 126 -21.13 21.72 -12.35
C GLY A 126 -20.19 21.82 -13.57
N PRO A 127 -19.02 21.17 -13.55
CA PRO A 127 -18.04 21.22 -14.63
C PRO A 127 -18.50 20.57 -15.95
N ARG A 128 -19.65 19.88 -15.96
CA ARG A 128 -20.24 19.21 -17.14
C ARG A 128 -19.35 18.11 -17.72
N LEU A 129 -18.66 17.38 -16.85
CA LEU A 129 -17.88 16.21 -17.22
C LEU A 129 -18.82 15.01 -17.38
N THR A 130 -18.63 14.24 -18.45
CA THR A 130 -19.47 13.07 -18.77
C THR A 130 -18.87 11.76 -18.25
N LYS A 131 -17.63 11.82 -17.74
CA LYS A 131 -16.97 10.70 -17.07
C LYS A 131 -16.83 11.02 -15.60
N GLU A 132 -16.78 9.97 -14.81
CA GLU A 132 -16.54 10.04 -13.39
C GLU A 132 -15.23 10.77 -13.08
N LEU A 133 -15.30 11.64 -12.08
CA LEU A 133 -14.18 12.45 -11.64
C LEU A 133 -13.32 11.73 -10.59
N ASP A 134 -13.84 10.66 -9.95
CA ASP A 134 -13.23 9.97 -8.82
C ASP A 134 -12.80 10.98 -7.75
N LEU A 135 -13.76 11.64 -7.08
CA LEU A 135 -13.42 12.74 -6.15
C LEU A 135 -12.62 12.25 -4.96
N GLU A 136 -11.46 12.84 -4.72
CA GLU A 136 -10.53 12.36 -3.69
C GLU A 136 -10.43 13.31 -2.50
N ALA A 137 -10.55 14.63 -2.73
CA ALA A 137 -10.27 15.61 -1.68
C ALA A 137 -11.05 16.92 -1.88
N GLY A 138 -11.35 17.60 -0.78
CA GLY A 138 -11.97 18.91 -0.81
C GLY A 138 -11.73 19.75 0.44
N THR A 139 -11.92 21.05 0.32
CA THR A 139 -11.84 21.98 1.45
C THR A 139 -12.70 23.22 1.26
N ARG A 140 -12.88 23.99 2.33
CA ARG A 140 -13.63 25.24 2.34
C ARG A 140 -12.72 26.44 2.60
N VAL A 141 -12.84 27.47 1.75
CA VAL A 141 -12.27 28.80 1.99
C VAL A 141 -13.38 29.85 1.86
N GLY A 142 -13.78 30.44 2.98
CA GLY A 142 -14.92 31.38 3.01
C GLY A 142 -16.25 30.72 2.62
N ASP A 143 -16.90 31.23 1.57
CA ASP A 143 -18.15 30.69 1.00
C ASP A 143 -17.91 29.67 -0.13
N THR A 144 -16.65 29.43 -0.50
CA THR A 144 -16.27 28.64 -1.66
C THR A 144 -15.68 27.30 -1.23
N LEU A 145 -16.18 26.23 -1.82
CA LEU A 145 -15.69 24.86 -1.66
C LEU A 145 -14.84 24.51 -2.88
N TYR A 146 -13.67 23.92 -2.63
CA TYR A 146 -12.76 23.44 -3.65
C TYR A 146 -12.70 21.92 -3.57
N PHE A 147 -12.70 21.24 -4.71
CA PHE A 147 -12.65 19.80 -4.83
C PHE A 147 -11.69 19.38 -5.94
N THR A 148 -11.00 18.26 -5.76
CA THR A 148 -10.20 17.62 -6.81
C THR A 148 -10.68 16.21 -7.07
N GLY A 149 -10.79 15.86 -8.35
CA GLY A 149 -10.84 14.47 -8.79
C GLY A 149 -9.51 13.76 -8.61
N SER A 150 -9.49 12.49 -9.00
CA SER A 150 -8.31 11.65 -8.89
C SER A 150 -7.24 12.12 -9.89
N ASN A 151 -6.03 12.28 -9.36
CA ASN A 151 -4.85 12.63 -10.13
C ASN A 151 -3.96 11.41 -10.39
N SER A 152 -4.49 10.21 -10.11
CA SER A 152 -3.74 8.96 -10.28
C SER A 152 -3.94 8.39 -11.69
N ASN A 153 -3.25 7.30 -12.01
CA ASN A 153 -3.65 6.38 -13.08
C ASN A 153 -4.81 5.47 -12.64
N LYS A 154 -5.48 4.80 -13.58
CA LYS A 154 -6.48 3.78 -13.26
C LYS A 154 -5.89 2.62 -12.45
N LYS A 155 -6.76 1.80 -11.87
CA LYS A 155 -6.36 0.59 -11.11
C LYS A 155 -5.48 -0.40 -11.89
N ASP A 156 -5.58 -0.41 -13.22
CA ASP A 156 -4.74 -1.20 -14.12
C ASP A 156 -3.42 -0.50 -14.53
N GLY A 157 -3.23 0.75 -14.10
CA GLY A 157 -2.09 1.61 -14.41
C GLY A 157 -2.25 2.42 -15.70
N ALA A 158 -3.39 2.36 -16.38
CA ALA A 158 -3.63 3.20 -17.56
C ALA A 158 -3.80 4.68 -17.18
N ASP A 159 -3.32 5.57 -18.06
CA ASP A 159 -3.49 7.02 -17.87
C ASP A 159 -4.98 7.41 -17.82
N ALA A 160 -5.30 8.34 -16.92
CA ALA A 160 -6.64 8.85 -16.69
C ALA A 160 -6.67 10.37 -16.49
N ALA A 161 -5.53 11.06 -16.53
CA ALA A 161 -5.44 12.47 -16.14
C ALA A 161 -6.46 13.36 -16.87
N ALA A 162 -6.65 13.13 -18.17
CA ALA A 162 -7.57 13.92 -19.00
C ALA A 162 -9.05 13.77 -18.61
N ASP A 163 -9.43 12.66 -17.99
CA ASP A 163 -10.82 12.35 -17.63
C ASP A 163 -11.15 12.80 -16.20
N ARG A 164 -10.18 12.74 -15.28
CA ARG A 164 -10.42 12.89 -13.83
C ARG A 164 -9.50 13.85 -13.06
N SER A 165 -8.39 14.32 -13.64
CA SER A 165 -7.51 15.31 -12.98
C SER A 165 -8.09 16.73 -13.12
N HIS A 166 -9.17 17.00 -12.38
CA HIS A 166 -9.84 18.30 -12.37
C HIS A 166 -10.00 18.86 -10.96
N LEU A 167 -9.43 20.03 -10.73
CA LEU A 167 -9.72 20.88 -9.57
C LEU A 167 -10.87 21.81 -9.94
N PHE A 168 -11.98 21.78 -9.21
CA PHE A 168 -13.10 22.71 -9.43
C PHE A 168 -13.54 23.38 -8.14
N ALA A 169 -14.38 24.40 -8.27
CA ALA A 169 -15.00 25.04 -7.11
C ALA A 169 -16.47 25.35 -7.30
N VAL A 170 -17.18 25.36 -6.17
CA VAL A 170 -18.58 25.76 -6.05
C VAL A 170 -18.74 26.69 -4.86
N LYS A 171 -19.60 27.69 -4.97
CA LYS A 171 -20.09 28.43 -3.80
C LYS A 171 -21.24 27.67 -3.16
N VAL A 172 -21.32 27.71 -1.84
CA VAL A 172 -22.39 27.05 -1.08
C VAL A 172 -23.21 28.06 -0.28
N THR A 173 -24.54 27.92 -0.33
CA THR A 173 -25.48 28.66 0.52
C THR A 173 -26.57 27.73 1.05
N GLY A 174 -27.31 28.16 2.08
CA GLY A 174 -28.35 27.34 2.70
C GLY A 174 -27.79 26.20 3.56
N THR A 175 -28.67 25.28 3.95
CA THR A 175 -28.33 24.03 4.63
C THR A 175 -29.45 23.00 4.45
N GLY A 176 -29.17 21.73 4.74
CA GLY A 176 -30.12 20.62 4.57
C GLY A 176 -30.61 20.52 3.13
N ALA A 177 -31.91 20.27 2.94
CA ALA A 177 -32.54 20.18 1.62
C ALA A 177 -32.49 21.51 0.84
N ASP A 178 -32.39 22.64 1.54
CA ASP A 178 -32.32 23.99 0.95
C ASP A 178 -30.89 24.39 0.56
N THR A 179 -29.91 23.50 0.73
CA THR A 179 -28.54 23.75 0.28
C THR A 179 -28.51 24.03 -1.23
N ALA A 180 -27.81 25.08 -1.63
CA ALA A 180 -27.65 25.46 -3.03
C ALA A 180 -26.16 25.62 -3.37
N PHE A 181 -25.80 25.10 -4.54
CA PHE A 181 -24.45 25.16 -5.10
C PHE A 181 -24.44 26.12 -6.29
N SER A 182 -23.35 26.86 -6.46
CA SER A 182 -23.13 27.70 -7.64
C SER A 182 -21.74 27.45 -8.17
N TYR A 183 -21.65 26.84 -9.34
CA TYR A 183 -20.38 26.53 -9.99
C TYR A 183 -19.55 27.79 -10.26
N VAL A 184 -18.26 27.72 -9.95
CA VAL A 184 -17.30 28.83 -10.11
C VAL A 184 -16.43 28.62 -11.34
N GLY A 185 -15.86 27.43 -11.50
CA GLY A 185 -14.94 27.10 -12.58
C GLY A 185 -14.10 25.87 -12.27
N GLN A 186 -13.10 25.59 -13.12
CA GLN A 186 -12.21 24.44 -12.99
C GLN A 186 -10.80 24.69 -13.54
N PHE A 187 -9.87 23.81 -13.17
CA PHE A 187 -8.51 23.74 -13.68
C PHE A 187 -8.07 22.27 -13.84
N SER A 188 -7.55 21.93 -15.02
CA SER A 188 -7.35 20.53 -15.46
C SER A 188 -5.90 20.17 -15.77
N LEU A 189 -4.93 21.01 -15.39
CA LEU A 189 -3.51 20.79 -15.68
C LEU A 189 -2.68 20.59 -14.40
N LEU A 190 -3.32 20.26 -13.29
CA LEU A 190 -2.67 20.20 -11.98
C LEU A 190 -1.59 19.12 -11.93
N GLU A 191 -1.91 17.89 -12.33
CA GLU A 191 -0.97 16.76 -12.37
C GLU A 191 0.23 17.06 -13.28
N ALA A 192 -0.04 17.44 -14.55
CA ALA A 192 1.00 17.76 -15.52
C ALA A 192 1.93 18.89 -15.04
N GLN A 193 1.40 19.89 -14.35
CA GLN A 193 2.20 21.00 -13.82
C GLN A 193 2.96 20.63 -12.55
N LEU A 194 2.45 19.73 -11.71
CA LEU A 194 3.20 19.14 -10.59
C LEU A 194 4.39 18.31 -11.11
N VAL A 195 4.18 17.50 -12.15
CA VAL A 195 5.26 16.74 -12.82
C VAL A 195 6.33 17.68 -13.36
N ALA A 196 5.95 18.75 -14.05
CA ALA A 196 6.88 19.75 -14.57
C ALA A 196 7.63 20.49 -13.44
N TRP A 197 6.94 20.81 -12.35
CA TRP A 197 7.50 21.50 -11.19
C TRP A 197 8.58 20.66 -10.48
N ASP A 198 8.34 19.36 -10.27
CA ASP A 198 9.32 18.46 -9.66
C ASP A 198 10.49 18.11 -10.62
N SER A 199 10.18 17.73 -11.86
CA SER A 199 11.21 17.38 -12.85
C SER A 199 12.10 18.56 -13.23
N GLY A 200 11.53 19.78 -13.25
CA GLY A 200 12.25 21.03 -13.53
C GLY A 200 13.01 21.61 -12.33
N ASN A 201 12.97 20.98 -11.15
CA ASN A 201 13.55 21.50 -9.92
C ASN A 201 13.04 22.92 -9.56
N ALA A 202 11.77 23.22 -9.86
CA ALA A 202 11.21 24.54 -9.56
C ALA A 202 11.05 24.78 -8.05
N HIS A 203 11.09 23.72 -7.23
CA HIS A 203 11.13 23.78 -5.77
C HIS A 203 12.51 23.98 -5.15
N GLY A 204 13.59 23.75 -5.90
CA GLY A 204 14.97 23.98 -5.45
C GLY A 204 15.62 22.83 -4.65
N LEU A 205 15.01 21.65 -4.56
CA LEU A 205 15.52 20.48 -3.82
C LEU A 205 16.18 19.40 -4.71
N GLY A 206 16.34 19.68 -6.01
CA GLY A 206 16.85 18.79 -7.04
C GLY A 206 15.76 18.30 -8.00
N ALA A 207 16.13 18.01 -9.25
CA ALA A 207 15.19 17.49 -10.23
C ALA A 207 14.68 16.09 -9.85
N ASN A 208 13.38 15.86 -10.02
CA ASN A 208 12.71 14.58 -9.72
C ASN A 208 12.84 14.16 -8.24
N ARG A 209 12.87 15.12 -7.32
CA ARG A 209 13.04 14.86 -5.89
C ARG A 209 11.87 14.07 -5.30
N PHE A 210 10.66 14.26 -5.83
CA PHE A 210 9.45 13.55 -5.39
C PHE A 210 9.08 12.40 -6.33
N GLY A 211 9.60 12.42 -7.56
CA GLY A 211 9.43 11.35 -8.53
C GLY A 211 8.08 11.37 -9.22
N PHE A 212 7.41 12.53 -9.27
CA PHE A 212 6.09 12.67 -9.88
C PHE A 212 6.02 12.16 -11.32
N ALA A 213 7.08 12.37 -12.10
CA ALA A 213 7.16 11.86 -13.48
C ALA A 213 7.12 10.31 -13.54
N VAL A 214 7.69 9.62 -12.55
CA VAL A 214 7.59 8.17 -12.44
C VAL A 214 6.20 7.79 -11.96
N SER A 215 5.70 8.47 -10.92
CA SER A 215 4.38 8.18 -10.34
C SER A 215 3.21 8.33 -11.30
N ALA A 216 3.28 9.31 -12.21
CA ALA A 216 2.27 9.54 -13.25
C ALA A 216 2.52 8.70 -14.53
N ALA A 217 3.59 7.91 -14.60
CA ALA A 217 3.87 7.12 -15.79
C ALA A 217 2.87 5.97 -15.94
N ALA A 218 2.52 5.63 -17.19
CA ALA A 218 1.68 4.49 -17.50
C ALA A 218 2.25 3.18 -16.89
N GLY A 219 1.36 2.36 -16.32
CA GLY A 219 1.69 1.11 -15.63
C GLY A 219 1.95 1.27 -14.13
N ILE A 220 1.99 2.50 -13.60
CA ILE A 220 2.05 2.73 -12.16
C ILE A 220 0.63 2.82 -11.61
N VAL A 221 0.26 1.85 -10.76
CA VAL A 221 -1.06 1.83 -10.10
C VAL A 221 -1.08 2.76 -8.86
N PRO A 222 -2.24 3.32 -8.49
CA PRO A 222 -2.36 4.30 -7.40
C PRO A 222 -1.95 3.78 -6.02
N GLU A 223 -2.32 2.53 -5.70
CA GLU A 223 -2.18 1.94 -4.37
C GLU A 223 -0.75 1.46 -4.05
N ARG A 224 0.23 2.33 -4.27
CA ARG A 224 1.64 2.06 -4.03
C ARG A 224 2.32 3.28 -3.44
N VAL A 225 3.43 3.06 -2.75
CA VAL A 225 4.27 4.15 -2.20
C VAL A 225 4.81 5.09 -3.28
N ASP A 226 4.83 4.66 -4.54
CA ASP A 226 5.23 5.41 -5.72
C ASP A 226 4.06 5.79 -6.65
N GLY A 227 2.80 5.59 -6.24
CA GLY A 227 1.62 6.10 -6.96
C GLY A 227 1.51 7.63 -6.94
N PHE A 228 0.55 8.20 -7.66
CA PHE A 228 0.26 9.64 -7.70
C PHE A 228 -1.15 9.90 -7.18
N SER A 229 -1.33 10.04 -5.87
CA SER A 229 -2.66 10.11 -5.24
C SER A 229 -2.74 11.26 -4.24
N ILE A 230 -3.54 12.27 -4.61
CA ILE A 230 -3.90 13.41 -3.77
C ILE A 230 -5.24 13.08 -3.13
N GLU A 231 -5.26 12.87 -1.81
CA GLU A 231 -6.47 12.54 -1.04
C GLU A 231 -6.70 13.58 0.08
N GLY A 232 -5.66 14.33 0.48
CA GLY A 232 -5.79 15.45 1.40
C GLY A 232 -5.96 16.79 0.69
N MET A 233 -6.83 17.66 1.21
CA MET A 233 -6.90 19.06 0.78
C MET A 233 -7.29 19.97 1.95
N THR A 234 -6.53 21.05 2.15
CA THR A 234 -6.88 22.07 3.16
C THR A 234 -6.37 23.46 2.80
N SER A 235 -6.75 24.49 3.55
CA SER A 235 -6.13 25.81 3.42
C SER A 235 -4.91 25.96 4.31
N SER A 236 -3.89 26.69 3.85
CA SER A 236 -2.72 27.04 4.66
C SER A 236 -3.10 27.93 5.86
N PRO A 237 -2.18 28.15 6.82
CA PRO A 237 -2.34 29.21 7.79
C PRO A 237 -2.57 30.55 7.09
N GLY A 238 -3.60 31.28 7.52
CA GLY A 238 -4.04 32.53 6.88
C GLY A 238 -4.72 32.39 5.50
N ASP A 239 -5.03 31.18 5.04
CA ASP A 239 -5.77 30.90 3.80
C ASP A 239 -5.13 31.48 2.53
N THR A 240 -3.79 31.51 2.48
CA THR A 240 -3.01 32.09 1.37
C THR A 240 -2.65 31.07 0.29
N ALA A 241 -2.80 29.78 0.56
CA ALA A 241 -2.61 28.70 -0.39
C ALA A 241 -3.57 27.54 -0.11
N LEU A 242 -3.86 26.78 -1.16
CA LEU A 242 -4.48 25.47 -1.06
C LEU A 242 -3.37 24.43 -0.86
N TRP A 243 -3.42 23.63 0.19
CA TRP A 243 -2.49 22.55 0.47
C TRP A 243 -3.04 21.24 -0.07
N LEU A 244 -2.31 20.61 -0.98
CA LEU A 244 -2.60 19.29 -1.52
C LEU A 244 -1.81 18.25 -0.71
N GLY A 245 -2.50 17.41 0.05
CA GLY A 245 -1.92 16.31 0.82
C GLY A 245 -1.94 15.02 0.01
N PHE A 246 -0.80 14.34 -0.03
CA PHE A 246 -0.62 13.13 -0.84
C PHE A 246 -0.70 11.89 0.04
N ARG A 247 -1.52 10.91 -0.36
CA ARG A 247 -1.38 9.51 0.08
C ARG A 247 -0.09 8.92 -0.49
N ALA A 248 0.13 9.18 -1.78
CA ALA A 248 1.30 8.78 -2.55
C ALA A 248 1.63 9.87 -3.59
N PRO A 249 2.89 10.08 -3.98
CA PRO A 249 4.05 9.32 -3.56
C PRO A 249 4.49 9.71 -2.15
N GLN A 250 4.96 8.74 -1.40
CA GLN A 250 5.72 9.03 -0.20
C GLN A 250 7.11 9.52 -0.60
N THR A 251 7.72 10.39 0.20
CA THR A 251 8.97 11.07 -0.17
C THR A 251 10.21 10.38 0.41
N GLY A 252 11.35 10.64 -0.22
CA GLY A 252 12.63 9.98 0.05
C GLY A 252 12.96 8.97 -1.05
N THR A 253 14.09 9.16 -1.73
CA THR A 253 14.44 8.40 -2.95
C THR A 253 14.76 6.93 -2.70
N THR A 254 14.98 6.54 -1.44
CA THR A 254 15.38 5.18 -1.03
C THR A 254 14.35 4.51 -0.14
N VAL A 255 13.75 5.24 0.80
CA VAL A 255 12.90 4.68 1.87
C VAL A 255 11.42 5.07 1.69
N ARG A 256 11.11 6.11 0.90
CA ARG A 256 9.74 6.57 0.62
C ARG A 256 8.88 6.64 1.92
N SER A 257 9.34 7.38 2.93
CA SER A 257 8.86 7.25 4.33
C SER A 257 8.07 8.44 4.87
N LYS A 258 8.03 9.56 4.15
CA LYS A 258 7.33 10.78 4.59
C LYS A 258 6.12 11.06 3.70
N ALA A 259 5.07 11.63 4.28
CA ALA A 259 3.97 12.18 3.50
C ALA A 259 4.35 13.54 2.91
N LEU A 260 3.68 13.94 1.83
CA LEU A 260 3.95 15.18 1.12
C LEU A 260 2.73 16.11 1.17
N ILE A 261 2.99 17.40 1.36
CA ILE A 261 2.05 18.48 1.04
C ILE A 261 2.69 19.40 0.01
N VAL A 262 1.94 19.74 -1.05
CA VAL A 262 2.32 20.76 -2.03
C VAL A 262 1.34 21.94 -1.99
N PRO A 263 1.81 23.16 -1.63
CA PRO A 263 0.96 24.35 -1.67
C PRO A 263 0.72 24.86 -3.10
N VAL A 264 -0.53 25.20 -3.43
CA VAL A 264 -0.93 25.92 -4.65
C VAL A 264 -1.35 27.32 -4.23
N GLN A 265 -0.57 28.35 -4.58
CA GLN A 265 -0.75 29.72 -4.09
C GLN A 265 -1.82 30.49 -4.84
N ASN A 266 -2.01 30.20 -6.14
CA ASN A 266 -2.93 30.92 -7.02
C ASN A 266 -4.18 30.11 -7.39
N TYR A 267 -4.58 29.15 -6.54
CA TYR A 267 -5.69 28.22 -6.77
C TYR A 267 -7.00 28.90 -7.21
N ALA A 268 -7.38 30.02 -6.59
CA ALA A 268 -8.58 30.75 -6.97
C ALA A 268 -8.50 31.33 -8.40
N ALA A 269 -7.32 31.82 -8.80
CA ALA A 269 -7.10 32.36 -10.15
C ALA A 269 -7.12 31.26 -11.22
N LEU A 270 -6.59 30.07 -10.89
CA LEU A 270 -6.63 28.88 -11.75
C LEU A 270 -8.08 28.45 -12.02
N VAL A 271 -8.85 28.24 -10.96
CA VAL A 271 -10.24 27.78 -11.04
C VAL A 271 -11.13 28.82 -11.74
N ALA A 272 -10.90 30.11 -11.52
CA ALA A 272 -11.61 31.18 -12.22
C ALA A 272 -11.20 31.36 -13.70
N GLY A 273 -10.23 30.58 -14.21
CA GLY A 273 -9.74 30.67 -15.59
C GLY A 273 -8.92 31.95 -15.88
N THR A 274 -8.47 32.66 -14.85
CA THR A 274 -7.67 33.89 -14.98
C THR A 274 -6.16 33.63 -14.95
N ALA A 275 -5.75 32.42 -14.60
CA ALA A 275 -4.39 31.92 -14.70
C ALA A 275 -4.38 30.52 -15.33
N THR A 276 -3.37 30.22 -16.14
CA THR A 276 -3.18 28.91 -16.78
C THR A 276 -2.02 28.11 -16.19
N GLN A 277 -1.22 28.73 -15.30
CA GLN A 277 -0.04 28.14 -14.67
C GLN A 277 -0.16 28.23 -13.16
N ALA A 278 -0.04 27.09 -12.49
CA ALA A 278 -0.04 26.97 -11.05
C ALA A 278 1.27 27.52 -10.49
N THR A 279 1.15 28.30 -9.43
CA THR A 279 2.28 28.76 -8.63
C THR A 279 2.36 27.88 -7.39
N PHE A 280 3.28 26.93 -7.41
CA PHE A 280 3.50 26.04 -6.28
C PHE A 280 4.44 26.68 -5.24
N GLY A 281 4.11 26.51 -3.96
CA GLY A 281 4.93 26.94 -2.83
C GLY A 281 6.01 25.93 -2.46
N ALA A 282 6.73 26.19 -1.36
CA ALA A 282 7.69 25.23 -0.83
C ALA A 282 6.97 23.94 -0.37
N PRO A 283 7.46 22.74 -0.76
CA PRO A 283 6.88 21.48 -0.30
C PRO A 283 7.06 21.28 1.21
N ILE A 284 6.16 20.54 1.83
CA ILE A 284 6.23 20.16 3.23
C ILE A 284 6.27 18.63 3.29
N GLU A 285 7.30 18.07 3.92
CA GLU A 285 7.43 16.62 4.12
C GLU A 285 7.13 16.28 5.59
N LEU A 286 6.09 15.49 5.85
CA LEU A 286 5.62 15.15 7.19
C LEU A 286 6.00 13.72 7.59
N GLU A 287 6.42 13.54 8.84
CA GLU A 287 6.70 12.24 9.42
C GLU A 287 5.43 11.65 10.05
N LEU A 288 4.65 10.92 9.24
CA LEU A 288 3.39 10.28 9.66
C LEU A 288 3.58 8.77 9.93
N GLY A 289 4.78 8.38 10.36
CA GLY A 289 5.11 6.98 10.62
C GLY A 289 5.08 6.11 9.35
N GLY A 290 5.50 6.63 8.19
CA GLY A 290 5.45 5.89 6.93
C GLY A 290 4.05 5.75 6.33
N ARG A 291 3.10 6.60 6.74
CA ARG A 291 1.75 6.72 6.16
C ARG A 291 1.68 7.91 5.18
N GLY A 292 0.71 7.85 4.28
CA GLY A 292 0.27 8.97 3.46
C GLY A 292 -0.88 9.74 4.13
N ILE A 293 -1.22 10.90 3.58
CA ILE A 293 -2.37 11.71 4.02
C ILE A 293 -3.62 11.20 3.30
N ARG A 294 -4.63 10.79 4.08
CA ARG A 294 -5.99 10.46 3.63
C ARG A 294 -6.90 11.67 3.68
N SER A 295 -6.80 12.45 4.77
CA SER A 295 -7.36 13.79 4.85
C SER A 295 -6.53 14.69 5.75
N ILE A 296 -6.66 15.99 5.55
CA ILE A 296 -6.07 17.02 6.38
C ILE A 296 -7.09 18.15 6.54
N ASP A 297 -7.40 18.50 7.78
CA ASP A 297 -8.52 19.37 8.11
C ASP A 297 -8.10 20.44 9.09
N LYS A 298 -8.32 21.70 8.71
CA LYS A 298 -8.00 22.86 9.53
C LYS A 298 -9.07 23.06 10.59
N GLY A 299 -8.67 23.00 11.85
CA GLY A 299 -9.51 23.30 13.00
C GLY A 299 -9.82 24.78 13.13
N THR A 300 -10.89 25.10 13.86
CA THR A 300 -11.29 26.49 14.14
C THR A 300 -10.26 27.26 14.97
N ASP A 301 -9.35 26.55 15.65
CA ASP A 301 -8.21 27.07 16.38
C ASP A 301 -6.97 27.33 15.49
N GLY A 302 -7.06 27.03 14.20
CA GLY A 302 -5.98 27.19 13.22
C GLY A 302 -4.96 26.04 13.19
N ASN A 303 -5.10 25.04 14.07
CA ASN A 303 -4.33 23.80 14.02
C ASN A 303 -4.98 22.82 13.03
N TYR A 304 -4.34 21.68 12.79
CA TYR A 304 -4.72 20.71 11.78
C TYR A 304 -4.87 19.33 12.40
N LEU A 305 -5.92 18.62 12.01
CA LEU A 305 -6.05 17.19 12.19
C LEU A 305 -5.72 16.51 10.87
N ILE A 306 -4.92 15.44 10.91
CA ILE A 306 -4.58 14.65 9.74
C ILE A 306 -5.06 13.22 9.98
N VAL A 307 -5.85 12.67 9.05
CA VAL A 307 -6.09 11.24 8.96
C VAL A 307 -5.00 10.66 8.06
N ALA A 308 -4.20 9.75 8.60
CA ALA A 308 -3.08 9.14 7.89
C ALA A 308 -3.30 7.64 7.75
N GLY A 309 -2.95 7.09 6.58
CA GLY A 309 -3.15 5.68 6.25
C GLY A 309 -2.05 5.10 5.35
N PRO A 310 -2.05 3.79 5.09
CA PRO A 310 -1.06 3.17 4.20
C PRO A 310 -1.22 3.70 2.76
N ALA A 311 -0.11 3.84 2.04
CA ALA A 311 -0.14 4.20 0.62
C ALA A 311 -0.68 3.07 -0.27
N GLY A 312 -0.42 1.80 0.09
CA GLY A 312 -1.08 0.65 -0.50
C GLY A 312 -2.21 0.11 0.39
N ALA A 313 -2.55 -1.16 0.22
CA ALA A 313 -3.50 -1.86 1.08
C ALA A 313 -3.01 -1.93 2.55
N ALA A 314 -3.96 -1.85 3.48
CA ALA A 314 -3.71 -2.14 4.90
C ALA A 314 -3.18 -3.57 5.08
N SER A 315 -2.33 -3.76 6.09
CA SER A 315 -1.69 -5.04 6.37
C SER A 315 -2.15 -5.59 7.73
N PRO A 316 -2.56 -6.87 7.80
CA PRO A 316 -2.88 -7.52 9.08
C PRO A 316 -1.63 -7.75 9.95
N ASP A 317 -0.44 -7.63 9.37
CA ASP A 317 0.80 -7.69 10.15
C ASP A 317 0.95 -6.45 11.03
N VAL A 318 0.38 -5.31 10.61
CA VAL A 318 0.57 -3.98 11.21
C VAL A 318 -0.50 -3.68 12.26
N ASP A 319 -0.07 -3.25 13.44
CA ASP A 319 -0.95 -3.03 14.60
C ASP A 319 -1.79 -1.75 14.47
N ARG A 320 -1.30 -0.75 13.71
CA ARG A 320 -1.96 0.53 13.44
C ARG A 320 -1.75 0.87 11.97
N ASN A 321 -2.74 0.68 11.11
CA ASN A 321 -2.70 1.04 9.70
C ASN A 321 -3.16 2.49 9.51
N PHE A 322 -4.23 2.88 10.19
CA PHE A 322 -4.73 4.25 10.21
C PHE A 322 -4.45 4.93 11.56
N ALA A 323 -4.14 6.22 11.51
CA ALA A 323 -3.86 7.02 12.70
C ALA A 323 -4.29 8.47 12.50
N LEU A 324 -4.60 9.14 13.62
CA LEU A 324 -4.85 10.58 13.66
C LEU A 324 -3.59 11.31 14.12
N PHE A 325 -3.27 12.43 13.49
CA PHE A 325 -2.20 13.32 13.92
C PHE A 325 -2.73 14.73 14.16
N ALA A 326 -2.32 15.35 15.27
CA ALA A 326 -2.48 16.77 15.53
C ALA A 326 -1.24 17.53 15.06
N TRP A 327 -1.42 18.67 14.40
CA TRP A 327 -0.32 19.48 13.88
C TRP A 327 -0.65 20.97 13.93
N ASP A 328 0.35 21.83 14.11
CA ASP A 328 0.19 23.28 14.26
C ASP A 328 0.19 24.05 12.92
N GLY A 329 0.38 23.34 11.81
CA GLY A 329 0.52 23.94 10.48
C GLY A 329 1.88 24.59 10.22
N ASN A 330 2.86 24.45 11.12
CA ASN A 330 4.22 24.93 10.90
C ASN A 330 5.05 23.82 10.22
N PRO A 331 5.59 24.05 9.00
CA PRO A 331 6.42 23.06 8.29
C PRO A 331 7.65 22.56 9.07
N ASN A 332 8.08 23.28 10.10
CA ASN A 332 9.23 22.92 10.94
C ASN A 332 8.85 22.19 12.23
N SER A 333 7.55 22.06 12.54
CA SER A 333 7.04 21.30 13.68
C SER A 333 6.62 19.91 13.22
N ALA A 334 6.96 18.87 13.99
CA ALA A 334 6.50 17.51 13.70
C ALA A 334 5.02 17.34 14.09
N PRO A 335 4.19 16.70 13.25
CA PRO A 335 2.87 16.23 13.66
C PRO A 335 2.98 15.24 14.84
N VAL A 336 1.97 15.24 15.71
CA VAL A 336 1.90 14.40 16.90
C VAL A 336 0.81 13.36 16.71
N GLU A 337 1.16 12.07 16.68
CA GLU A 337 0.18 10.99 16.61
C GLU A 337 -0.71 10.99 17.87
N LEU A 338 -1.99 10.66 17.72
CA LEU A 338 -2.95 10.56 18.81
C LEU A 338 -3.25 9.09 19.13
N SER A 339 -3.57 8.79 20.40
CA SER A 339 -3.83 7.44 20.91
C SER A 339 -5.09 6.75 20.34
N ASN A 340 -5.81 7.37 19.39
CA ASN A 340 -6.98 6.80 18.74
C ASN A 340 -6.65 5.46 18.07
N ASN A 341 -7.50 4.45 18.26
CA ASN A 341 -7.37 3.14 17.60
C ASN A 341 -8.37 3.03 16.44
N LEU A 342 -8.01 3.60 15.28
CA LEU A 342 -8.88 3.61 14.10
C LEU A 342 -9.11 2.20 13.53
N ASP A 343 -8.08 1.36 13.46
CA ASP A 343 -8.21 -0.02 12.96
C ASP A 343 -9.25 -0.83 13.74
N ALA A 344 -9.35 -0.65 15.06
CA ALA A 344 -10.37 -1.30 15.87
C ALA A 344 -11.79 -0.82 15.53
N LEU A 345 -11.97 0.46 15.18
CA LEU A 345 -13.27 1.03 14.80
C LEU A 345 -13.72 0.55 13.41
N ALA A 346 -12.78 0.49 12.46
CA ALA A 346 -13.05 0.07 11.09
C ALA A 346 -13.26 -1.44 10.93
N LYS A 347 -12.82 -2.25 11.90
CA LYS A 347 -12.81 -3.72 11.80
C LYS A 347 -14.14 -4.35 11.41
N ASP A 348 -15.24 -3.88 12.00
CA ASP A 348 -16.58 -4.46 11.76
C ASP A 348 -17.20 -4.01 10.43
N THR A 349 -16.68 -2.93 9.86
CA THR A 349 -17.13 -2.39 8.57
C THR A 349 -16.25 -2.82 7.42
N GLY A 350 -14.95 -3.07 7.65
CA GLY A 350 -14.00 -3.36 6.57
C GLY A 350 -13.64 -2.16 5.69
N GLY A 351 -14.17 -0.96 5.97
CA GLY A 351 -13.86 0.27 5.27
C GLY A 351 -12.58 0.97 5.73
N SER A 352 -12.13 1.94 4.94
CA SER A 352 -10.95 2.77 5.19
C SER A 352 -11.34 4.17 5.64
N PHE A 353 -10.60 4.78 6.57
CA PHE A 353 -10.86 6.17 6.95
C PHE A 353 -10.29 7.12 5.91
N GLU A 354 -11.16 7.91 5.26
CA GLU A 354 -10.76 8.84 4.20
C GLU A 354 -10.97 10.29 4.61
N SER A 355 -12.07 10.64 5.30
CA SER A 355 -12.39 12.05 5.57
C SER A 355 -12.76 12.37 7.01
N ALA A 356 -12.42 13.59 7.45
CA ALA A 356 -13.07 14.24 8.58
C ALA A 356 -14.07 15.29 8.06
N VAL A 357 -15.22 15.41 8.73
CA VAL A 357 -16.29 16.33 8.30
C VAL A 357 -16.02 17.77 8.75
N GLU A 358 -15.53 17.91 9.99
CA GLU A 358 -15.20 19.16 10.64
C GLU A 358 -14.30 18.89 11.84
N VAL A 359 -13.37 19.83 12.06
CA VAL A 359 -12.54 19.89 13.25
C VAL A 359 -12.97 21.12 14.05
N PRO A 360 -13.92 20.99 15.00
CA PRO A 360 -14.52 22.15 15.66
C PRO A 360 -13.55 22.93 16.53
N GLY A 361 -12.34 22.39 16.77
CA GLY A 361 -11.28 23.02 17.53
C GLY A 361 -11.57 23.10 19.04
N PRO A 362 -10.55 23.21 19.89
CA PRO A 362 -9.14 23.07 19.55
C PRO A 362 -8.75 21.63 19.19
N VAL A 363 -7.72 21.43 18.36
CA VAL A 363 -7.18 20.10 18.03
C VAL A 363 -6.38 19.57 19.23
N LYS A 364 -7.09 18.92 20.16
CA LYS A 364 -6.53 18.42 21.42
C LYS A 364 -7.32 17.23 21.94
N PRO A 365 -6.81 16.52 22.98
CA PRO A 365 -7.51 15.39 23.57
C PRO A 365 -8.91 15.77 24.08
N GLY A 366 -9.89 14.91 23.82
CA GLY A 366 -11.29 15.06 24.18
C GLY A 366 -12.15 15.83 23.16
N THR A 367 -11.56 16.47 22.15
CA THR A 367 -12.32 17.12 21.07
C THR A 367 -13.06 16.07 20.24
N GLU A 368 -14.36 16.26 20.03
CA GLU A 368 -15.16 15.34 19.21
C GLU A 368 -15.05 15.72 17.73
N VAL A 369 -14.71 14.74 16.90
CA VAL A 369 -14.61 14.88 15.45
C VAL A 369 -15.40 13.76 14.77
N GLN A 370 -15.99 14.06 13.62
CA GLN A 370 -16.69 13.06 12.82
C GLN A 370 -15.80 12.62 11.68
N LEU A 371 -15.58 11.32 11.59
CA LEU A 371 -14.81 10.66 10.54
C LEU A 371 -15.76 9.81 9.70
N LEU A 372 -15.55 9.78 8.39
CA LEU A 372 -16.30 8.92 7.46
C LEU A 372 -15.37 7.89 6.84
N LEU A 373 -15.98 6.78 6.40
CA LEU A 373 -15.28 5.70 5.73
C LEU A 373 -15.53 5.70 4.22
N ASP A 374 -14.51 5.31 3.47
CA ASP A 374 -14.66 4.55 2.24
C ASP A 374 -15.16 3.16 2.61
N ASN A 375 -16.30 2.78 2.05
CA ASN A 375 -16.89 1.47 2.19
C ASN A 375 -17.17 0.80 0.85
N GLY A 376 -16.57 1.24 -0.26
CA GLY A 376 -16.79 0.69 -1.60
C GLY A 376 -16.56 -0.81 -1.65
N ASP A 377 -15.47 -1.28 -1.06
CA ASP A 377 -15.13 -2.71 -0.97
C ASP A 377 -15.83 -3.47 0.17
N THR A 378 -16.64 -2.78 0.98
CA THR A 378 -17.33 -3.38 2.12
C THR A 378 -18.42 -4.33 1.67
N LYS A 379 -18.35 -5.58 2.14
CA LYS A 379 -19.35 -6.62 1.82
C LYS A 379 -20.37 -6.74 2.94
N TRP A 380 -21.43 -5.94 2.88
CA TRP A 380 -22.46 -5.87 3.92
C TRP A 380 -23.18 -7.22 4.18
N ASP A 381 -23.35 -8.03 3.15
CA ASP A 381 -23.95 -9.36 3.20
C ASP A 381 -22.91 -10.50 3.18
N GLY A 382 -21.62 -10.15 3.18
CA GLY A 382 -20.50 -11.07 3.06
C GLY A 382 -20.15 -11.51 1.64
N SER A 383 -20.85 -11.04 0.60
CA SER A 383 -20.68 -11.49 -0.78
C SER A 383 -20.30 -10.37 -1.76
N THR A 384 -21.11 -9.31 -1.83
CA THR A 384 -21.01 -8.26 -2.86
C THR A 384 -20.46 -6.98 -2.24
N ALA A 385 -19.46 -6.37 -2.90
CA ALA A 385 -18.90 -5.10 -2.45
C ALA A 385 -19.96 -4.00 -2.54
N SER A 386 -19.91 -3.00 -1.65
CA SER A 386 -20.92 -1.95 -1.57
C SER A 386 -21.09 -1.19 -2.88
N LYS A 387 -19.99 -0.83 -3.53
CA LYS A 387 -20.00 -0.14 -4.83
C LYS A 387 -20.62 -0.96 -5.97
N ASP A 388 -20.57 -2.28 -5.86
CA ASP A 388 -21.15 -3.21 -6.84
C ASP A 388 -22.65 -3.46 -6.61
N LEU A 389 -23.23 -2.94 -5.52
CA LEU A 389 -24.67 -3.04 -5.26
C LEU A 389 -25.46 -2.03 -6.11
N PRO A 390 -26.76 -2.30 -6.36
CA PRO A 390 -27.64 -1.30 -6.94
C PRO A 390 -27.53 0.03 -6.17
N PRO A 391 -27.53 1.20 -6.85
CA PRO A 391 -27.33 2.51 -6.20
C PRO A 391 -28.13 2.71 -4.91
N ALA A 392 -29.41 2.31 -4.90
CA ALA A 392 -30.29 2.46 -3.73
C ALA A 392 -29.87 1.63 -2.49
N ASP A 393 -29.07 0.58 -2.67
CA ASP A 393 -28.61 -0.34 -1.62
C ASP A 393 -27.19 0.00 -1.12
N GLN A 394 -26.49 0.89 -1.83
CA GLN A 394 -25.18 1.41 -1.44
C GLN A 394 -25.26 2.23 -0.15
N LYS A 395 -24.15 2.27 0.60
CA LYS A 395 -24.07 2.94 1.89
C LYS A 395 -22.62 3.03 2.36
N PHE A 396 -22.38 3.95 3.27
CA PHE A 396 -21.15 4.04 4.04
C PHE A 396 -21.46 4.31 5.52
N ASP A 397 -20.50 4.02 6.38
CA ASP A 397 -20.56 4.27 7.82
C ASP A 397 -19.65 5.45 8.21
N GLY A 398 -19.95 6.07 9.34
CA GLY A 398 -19.12 7.10 9.95
C GLY A 398 -19.16 7.03 11.47
N PHE A 399 -18.16 7.65 12.10
CA PHE A 399 -17.95 7.62 13.54
C PHE A 399 -17.76 9.03 14.07
N VAL A 400 -18.37 9.34 15.20
CA VAL A 400 -17.94 10.47 16.03
C VAL A 400 -16.98 9.91 17.07
N VAL A 401 -15.77 10.44 17.11
CA VAL A 401 -14.71 10.03 18.02
C VAL A 401 -14.19 11.19 18.83
N ARG A 402 -13.76 10.94 20.07
CA ARG A 402 -12.95 11.86 20.87
C ARG A 402 -11.50 11.70 20.47
N LEU A 403 -10.84 12.80 20.13
CA LEU A 403 -9.40 12.84 19.92
C LEU A 403 -8.69 12.35 21.18
N GLY A 404 -7.73 11.45 21.00
CA GLY A 404 -6.98 10.86 22.08
C GLY A 404 -5.86 11.75 22.58
N SER A 405 -5.15 11.28 23.61
CA SER A 405 -3.92 11.92 24.08
C SER A 405 -2.79 11.77 23.05
N PRO A 406 -1.77 12.66 23.04
CA PRO A 406 -0.54 12.42 22.30
C PRO A 406 0.01 11.01 22.57
N LEU A 407 0.21 10.24 21.51
CA LEU A 407 0.78 8.92 21.59
C LEU A 407 2.29 9.05 21.84
N VAL A 408 2.77 8.41 22.91
CA VAL A 408 4.20 8.25 23.17
C VAL A 408 4.55 6.81 22.86
N ASP A 409 5.15 6.60 21.69
CA ASP A 409 5.60 5.30 21.28
C ASP A 409 6.92 4.93 21.98
N THR A 410 6.87 3.89 22.80
CA THR A 410 8.01 3.34 23.55
C THR A 410 8.25 1.87 23.22
N THR A 411 7.50 1.34 22.25
CA THR A 411 7.54 -0.07 21.89
C THR A 411 8.41 -0.26 20.67
N ALA A 412 9.39 -1.16 20.77
CA ALA A 412 10.19 -1.52 19.61
C ALA A 412 9.37 -2.30 18.57
N PRO A 413 9.73 -2.19 17.27
CA PRO A 413 9.19 -3.05 16.23
C PRO A 413 9.29 -4.52 16.59
N LYS A 414 8.29 -5.30 16.20
CA LYS A 414 8.23 -6.75 16.36
C LYS A 414 8.19 -7.40 15.00
N LEU A 415 9.11 -8.35 14.77
CA LEU A 415 9.09 -9.16 13.57
C LEU A 415 7.85 -10.06 13.57
N LYS A 416 6.99 -9.90 12.55
CA LYS A 416 5.76 -10.69 12.36
C LYS A 416 5.99 -11.85 11.40
N LYS A 417 6.78 -11.62 10.36
CA LYS A 417 7.01 -12.61 9.30
C LYS A 417 8.41 -12.49 8.72
N ALA A 418 9.03 -13.63 8.45
CA ALA A 418 10.25 -13.75 7.67
C ALA A 418 10.02 -14.75 6.53
N SER A 419 10.26 -14.35 5.28
CA SER A 419 9.84 -15.13 4.12
C SER A 419 10.49 -16.50 3.99
N LEU A 420 11.75 -16.62 4.41
CA LEU A 420 12.54 -17.85 4.23
C LEU A 420 12.73 -18.68 5.49
N ALA A 421 12.36 -18.17 6.66
CA ALA A 421 12.63 -18.84 7.93
C ALA A 421 12.01 -20.25 8.00
N GLY A 422 12.82 -21.25 8.31
CA GLY A 422 12.46 -22.66 8.39
C GLY A 422 12.24 -23.36 7.04
N LEU A 423 12.40 -22.66 5.91
CA LEU A 423 12.18 -23.26 4.60
C LEU A 423 13.33 -24.17 4.17
N VAL A 424 12.97 -25.20 3.41
CA VAL A 424 13.90 -26.18 2.83
C VAL A 424 13.85 -26.10 1.31
N GLY A 425 15.02 -26.21 0.69
CA GLY A 425 15.17 -26.23 -0.75
C GLY A 425 14.77 -24.91 -1.42
N VAL A 426 15.12 -23.80 -0.76
CA VAL A 426 14.90 -22.45 -1.26
C VAL A 426 15.68 -22.22 -2.57
N ASN A 427 15.06 -21.50 -3.50
CA ASN A 427 15.69 -21.12 -4.76
C ASN A 427 16.97 -20.29 -4.54
N LEU A 428 17.96 -20.44 -5.43
CA LEU A 428 19.30 -19.90 -5.22
C LEU A 428 19.38 -18.37 -5.31
N ASP A 429 18.50 -17.73 -6.06
CA ASP A 429 18.39 -16.26 -6.20
C ASP A 429 17.27 -15.66 -5.33
N ALA A 430 16.81 -16.39 -4.31
CA ALA A 430 15.75 -15.92 -3.43
C ALA A 430 16.14 -14.65 -2.66
N SER A 431 15.21 -13.70 -2.63
CA SER A 431 15.28 -12.53 -1.73
C SER A 431 14.66 -12.85 -0.36
N ILE A 432 15.13 -12.18 0.68
CA ILE A 432 14.63 -12.34 2.05
C ILE A 432 13.73 -11.15 2.37
N ALA A 433 12.48 -11.39 2.74
CA ALA A 433 11.54 -10.36 3.15
C ALA A 433 11.20 -10.50 4.64
N LEU A 434 11.24 -9.39 5.36
CA LEU A 434 10.90 -9.28 6.78
C LEU A 434 9.74 -8.30 6.93
N SER A 435 8.65 -8.70 7.58
CA SER A 435 7.51 -7.83 7.91
C SER A 435 7.45 -7.58 9.41
N PHE A 436 7.22 -6.34 9.80
CA PHE A 436 7.09 -5.90 11.19
C PHE A 436 5.65 -5.47 11.51
N ASN A 437 5.34 -5.33 12.80
CA ASN A 437 4.03 -4.88 13.28
C ASN A 437 3.78 -3.38 13.14
N GLU A 438 4.77 -2.64 12.64
CA GLU A 438 4.72 -1.19 12.49
C GLU A 438 5.75 -0.75 11.44
N ALA A 439 5.74 0.54 11.12
CA ALA A 439 6.73 1.10 10.22
C ALA A 439 8.14 0.96 10.79
N VAL A 440 9.11 0.73 9.92
CA VAL A 440 10.50 0.53 10.30
C VAL A 440 11.45 1.43 9.52
N ARG A 441 12.60 1.72 10.13
CA ARG A 441 13.74 2.43 9.56
C ARG A 441 15.00 1.59 9.74
N LEU A 442 16.00 1.91 8.93
CA LEU A 442 17.35 1.38 9.12
C LEU A 442 18.04 2.20 10.20
N GLY A 443 18.45 1.53 11.27
CA GLY A 443 19.19 2.15 12.36
C GLY A 443 20.70 1.91 12.26
N SER A 444 21.40 2.04 13.39
CA SER A 444 22.82 1.74 13.50
C SER A 444 23.02 0.25 13.73
N GLY A 445 23.57 -0.46 12.74
CA GLY A 445 23.86 -1.88 12.86
C GLY A 445 23.80 -2.57 11.50
N SER A 446 24.02 -3.87 11.51
CA SER A 446 23.99 -4.71 10.31
C SER A 446 22.90 -5.77 10.39
N ILE A 447 22.39 -6.11 9.22
CA ILE A 447 21.66 -7.36 8.96
C ILE A 447 22.61 -8.23 8.16
N VAL A 448 22.92 -9.43 8.64
CA VAL A 448 23.99 -10.25 8.06
C VAL A 448 23.44 -11.59 7.63
N LEU A 449 23.66 -11.94 6.37
CA LEU A 449 23.42 -13.28 5.84
C LEU A 449 24.68 -14.12 6.03
N HIS A 450 24.54 -15.24 6.72
CA HIS A 450 25.60 -16.20 6.96
C HIS A 450 25.31 -17.53 6.27
N LYS A 451 26.36 -18.28 5.95
CA LYS A 451 26.26 -19.74 5.77
C LYS A 451 26.12 -20.42 7.13
N ALA A 452 25.63 -21.65 7.13
CA ALA A 452 25.48 -22.47 8.34
C ALA A 452 26.80 -22.73 9.10
N ASP A 453 27.96 -22.60 8.43
CA ASP A 453 29.29 -22.67 9.07
C ASP A 453 29.70 -21.38 9.80
N GLY A 454 28.85 -20.35 9.77
CA GLY A 454 29.07 -19.04 10.39
C GLY A 454 29.74 -18.01 9.48
N SER A 455 30.26 -18.40 8.32
CA SER A 455 30.89 -17.47 7.39
C SER A 455 29.89 -16.46 6.84
N VAL A 456 30.32 -15.20 6.75
CA VAL A 456 29.50 -14.11 6.20
C VAL A 456 29.40 -14.26 4.69
N VAL A 457 28.17 -14.31 4.18
CA VAL A 457 27.87 -14.23 2.75
C VAL A 457 27.72 -12.77 2.36
N GLU A 458 26.94 -12.02 3.15
CA GLU A 458 26.58 -10.65 2.83
C GLU A 458 26.18 -9.84 4.06
N THR A 459 26.46 -8.54 4.02
CA THR A 459 26.11 -7.59 5.07
C THR A 459 25.29 -6.44 4.49
N PHE A 460 24.10 -6.23 5.04
CA PHE A 460 23.19 -5.15 4.71
C PHE A 460 23.15 -4.14 5.86
N HIS A 461 23.08 -2.85 5.54
CA HIS A 461 23.04 -1.77 6.53
C HIS A 461 22.45 -0.50 5.89
N ALA A 462 22.30 0.58 6.68
CA ALA A 462 21.67 1.83 6.24
C ALA A 462 22.25 2.46 4.95
N ASN A 463 23.51 2.18 4.62
CA ASN A 463 24.18 2.70 3.42
C ASN A 463 24.18 1.72 2.24
N SER A 464 23.54 0.55 2.38
CA SER A 464 23.39 -0.40 1.27
C SER A 464 22.54 0.23 0.14
N PRO A 465 22.86 -0.05 -1.14
CA PRO A 465 22.08 0.48 -2.25
C PRO A 465 20.66 -0.09 -2.27
N THR A 466 19.70 0.66 -2.81
CA THR A 466 18.28 0.26 -2.94
C THR A 466 18.06 -1.00 -3.77
N SER A 467 19.01 -1.37 -4.63
CA SER A 467 18.98 -2.65 -5.34
C SER A 467 19.22 -3.86 -4.44
N ARG A 468 19.68 -3.63 -3.20
CA ARG A 468 20.11 -4.66 -2.23
C ARG A 468 19.32 -4.64 -0.95
N LEU A 469 18.93 -3.45 -0.49
CA LEU A 469 18.10 -3.27 0.70
C LEU A 469 17.00 -2.26 0.42
N GLN A 470 15.76 -2.71 0.54
CA GLN A 470 14.56 -1.91 0.29
C GLN A 470 13.75 -1.89 1.58
N VAL A 471 13.27 -0.71 1.95
CA VAL A 471 12.35 -0.52 3.07
C VAL A 471 11.09 0.11 2.52
N ALA A 472 9.95 -0.50 2.80
CA ALA A 472 8.64 -0.01 2.42
C ALA A 472 7.70 -0.16 3.62
N PHE A 473 7.43 0.96 4.30
CA PHE A 473 6.59 1.01 5.50
C PHE A 473 7.06 0.00 6.57
N ASN A 474 6.40 -1.16 6.71
CA ASN A 474 6.73 -2.21 7.69
C ASN A 474 7.56 -3.38 7.12
N LYS A 475 7.99 -3.31 5.85
CA LYS A 475 8.67 -4.41 5.16
C LYS A 475 10.09 -4.05 4.79
N LEU A 476 11.03 -4.96 5.10
CA LEU A 476 12.38 -4.96 4.53
C LEU A 476 12.51 -6.07 3.49
N LYS A 477 13.15 -5.77 2.36
CA LYS A 477 13.57 -6.76 1.37
C LYS A 477 15.09 -6.70 1.20
N LEU A 478 15.74 -7.84 1.44
CA LEU A 478 17.17 -8.06 1.31
C LEU A 478 17.40 -8.89 0.05
N VAL A 479 18.21 -8.37 -0.88
CA VAL A 479 18.52 -9.02 -2.15
C VAL A 479 20.02 -9.36 -2.16
N PRO A 480 20.39 -10.65 -2.07
CA PRO A 480 21.78 -11.08 -2.20
C PRO A 480 22.42 -10.63 -3.53
N SER A 481 23.73 -10.39 -3.53
CA SER A 481 24.51 -9.96 -4.71
C SER A 481 24.49 -10.94 -5.86
N ALA A 482 24.40 -12.22 -5.50
CA ALA A 482 24.71 -13.35 -6.34
C ALA A 482 23.88 -14.54 -5.86
N PRO A 483 23.63 -15.53 -6.73
CA PRO A 483 22.98 -16.77 -6.32
C PRO A 483 23.73 -17.44 -5.17
N LEU A 484 22.96 -17.92 -4.20
CA LEU A 484 23.43 -18.71 -3.07
C LEU A 484 23.95 -20.07 -3.57
N ALA A 485 24.90 -20.66 -2.83
CA ALA A 485 25.36 -22.01 -3.12
C ALA A 485 24.24 -23.04 -2.90
N ALA A 486 24.19 -24.05 -3.77
CA ALA A 486 23.25 -25.16 -3.68
C ALA A 486 23.48 -26.04 -2.44
N SER A 487 22.44 -26.77 -2.02
CA SER A 487 22.45 -27.73 -0.91
C SER A 487 23.10 -27.20 0.38
N SER A 488 22.92 -25.91 0.66
CA SER A 488 23.63 -25.21 1.73
C SER A 488 22.66 -24.62 2.73
N GLY A 489 23.01 -24.68 4.02
CA GLY A 489 22.29 -23.97 5.07
C GLY A 489 22.73 -22.52 5.16
N TYR A 490 21.78 -21.63 5.45
CA TYR A 490 21.99 -20.21 5.67
C TYR A 490 21.18 -19.76 6.87
N TYR A 491 21.57 -18.63 7.45
CA TYR A 491 20.78 -17.93 8.45
C TYR A 491 21.03 -16.44 8.40
N VAL A 492 20.06 -15.66 8.89
CA VAL A 492 20.18 -14.21 9.03
C VAL A 492 20.33 -13.84 10.50
N THR A 493 21.31 -13.01 10.80
CA THR A 493 21.39 -12.28 12.07
C THR A 493 21.05 -10.81 11.86
N ILE A 494 20.55 -10.19 12.91
CA ILE A 494 20.20 -8.77 12.94
C ILE A 494 20.82 -8.19 14.21
N ASP A 495 21.71 -7.23 14.07
CA ASP A 495 22.26 -6.52 15.22
C ASP A 495 21.14 -5.77 15.95
N ALA A 496 21.28 -5.63 17.27
CA ALA A 496 20.45 -4.69 18.02
C ALA A 496 20.62 -3.29 17.41
N ASN A 497 19.51 -2.56 17.25
CA ASN A 497 19.45 -1.23 16.59
C ASN A 497 19.70 -1.21 15.07
N ALA A 498 19.91 -2.35 14.39
CA ALA A 498 19.96 -2.35 12.91
C ALA A 498 18.63 -1.91 12.28
N ILE A 499 17.53 -2.10 13.02
CA ILE A 499 16.18 -1.71 12.64
C ILE A 499 15.59 -0.92 13.82
N THR A 500 14.94 0.20 13.53
CA THR A 500 14.18 1.00 14.50
C THR A 500 12.78 1.30 13.96
N ASP A 501 11.88 1.79 14.79
CA ASP A 501 10.67 2.49 14.32
C ASP A 501 11.00 3.98 13.99
N PRO A 502 10.00 4.77 13.55
CA PRO A 502 10.12 6.22 13.43
C PRO A 502 10.30 7.01 14.73
N ALA A 503 9.86 6.48 15.88
CA ALA A 503 10.06 7.10 17.20
C ALA A 503 11.49 6.89 17.75
N GLY A 504 12.26 5.99 17.12
CA GLY A 504 13.62 5.63 17.49
C GLY A 504 13.72 4.42 18.42
N ASN A 505 12.63 3.69 18.72
CA ASN A 505 12.74 2.46 19.50
C ASN A 505 13.37 1.37 18.63
N ALA A 506 14.39 0.71 19.19
CA ALA A 506 15.22 -0.22 18.46
C ALA A 506 14.69 -1.65 18.55
N PHE A 507 14.62 -2.32 17.41
CA PHE A 507 14.46 -3.77 17.40
C PHE A 507 15.64 -4.41 18.14
N ALA A 508 15.32 -5.36 19.03
CA ALA A 508 16.30 -6.01 19.90
C ALA A 508 17.37 -6.81 19.14
N GLY A 509 17.13 -7.10 17.86
CA GLY A 509 18.00 -7.92 17.02
C GLY A 509 17.67 -9.41 17.12
N ILE A 510 18.37 -10.19 16.30
CA ILE A 510 18.31 -11.65 16.25
C ILE A 510 19.75 -12.14 16.14
N SER A 511 20.27 -12.72 17.22
CA SER A 511 21.61 -13.34 17.25
C SER A 511 21.56 -14.87 17.13
N ASP A 512 20.38 -15.47 17.33
CA ASP A 512 20.20 -16.92 17.24
C ASP A 512 20.19 -17.37 15.78
N ALA A 513 21.19 -18.15 15.39
CA ALA A 513 21.36 -18.67 14.05
C ALA A 513 20.22 -19.61 13.60
N THR A 514 19.38 -20.08 14.51
CA THR A 514 18.26 -20.98 14.18
C THR A 514 16.99 -20.24 13.79
N GLN A 515 16.78 -19.04 14.34
CA GLN A 515 15.51 -18.30 14.24
C GLN A 515 15.15 -17.92 12.80
N LEU A 516 16.13 -17.49 12.00
CA LEU A 516 15.96 -17.11 10.60
C LEU A 516 16.80 -18.00 9.67
N SER A 517 16.86 -19.30 9.98
CA SER A 517 17.60 -20.27 9.17
C SER A 517 16.77 -20.83 8.00
N PHE A 518 17.44 -21.23 6.92
CA PHE A 518 16.86 -21.92 5.77
C PHE A 518 17.90 -22.75 5.02
N THR A 519 17.48 -23.66 4.17
CA THR A 519 18.39 -24.41 3.29
C THR A 519 18.05 -24.21 1.83
N THR A 520 19.07 -24.09 0.98
CA THR A 520 18.90 -23.95 -0.46
C THR A 520 18.72 -25.30 -1.16
N THR A 521 18.08 -25.26 -2.32
CA THR A 521 17.90 -26.41 -3.19
C THR A 521 19.23 -26.98 -3.71
N ASP A 522 19.25 -28.25 -4.11
CA ASP A 522 20.35 -28.87 -4.88
C ASP A 522 20.30 -28.55 -6.39
N GLY A 523 19.17 -28.03 -6.86
CA GLY A 523 18.93 -27.65 -8.26
C GLY A 523 17.45 -27.71 -8.64
N ALA A 524 17.14 -27.21 -9.83
CA ALA A 524 15.79 -27.28 -10.39
C ALA A 524 15.42 -28.73 -10.77
N THR A 525 14.17 -29.11 -10.53
CA THR A 525 13.63 -30.40 -10.96
C THR A 525 13.29 -30.36 -12.45
N ALA A 526 13.77 -31.35 -13.21
CA ALA A 526 13.32 -31.54 -14.59
C ALA A 526 11.87 -32.08 -14.61
N LEU A 527 11.01 -31.45 -15.40
CA LEU A 527 9.60 -31.80 -15.57
C LEU A 527 9.35 -32.35 -16.97
N ALA A 528 8.43 -33.31 -17.08
CA ALA A 528 7.95 -33.86 -18.34
C ALA A 528 6.42 -33.92 -18.39
N ALA A 529 5.85 -34.23 -19.57
CA ALA A 529 4.41 -34.43 -19.73
C ALA A 529 3.88 -35.45 -18.71
N GLY A 530 2.81 -35.08 -18.00
CA GLY A 530 2.25 -35.89 -16.91
C GLY A 530 2.73 -35.51 -15.51
N ASP A 531 3.75 -34.64 -15.36
CA ASP A 531 4.18 -34.11 -14.05
C ASP A 531 3.33 -32.93 -13.56
N LEU A 532 2.45 -32.39 -14.40
CA LEU A 532 1.59 -31.24 -14.12
C LEU A 532 0.21 -31.41 -14.80
N LEU A 533 -0.86 -30.99 -14.13
CA LEU A 533 -2.21 -30.89 -14.71
C LEU A 533 -2.84 -29.54 -14.39
N PHE A 534 -3.51 -28.93 -15.36
CA PHE A 534 -4.43 -27.83 -15.06
C PHE A 534 -5.61 -28.34 -14.22
N MET A 535 -6.09 -27.48 -13.33
CA MET A 535 -7.19 -27.73 -12.40
C MET A 535 -8.27 -26.66 -12.44
N ALA A 536 -7.95 -25.48 -12.99
CA ALA A 536 -8.91 -24.41 -13.22
C ALA A 536 -8.37 -23.43 -14.26
N ALA A 537 -9.27 -22.73 -14.94
CA ALA A 537 -8.98 -21.50 -15.64
C ALA A 537 -10.25 -20.63 -15.75
N ASN A 538 -10.12 -19.34 -15.49
CA ASN A 538 -11.13 -18.30 -15.65
C ASN A 538 -10.76 -17.43 -16.85
N ALA A 539 -11.72 -17.22 -17.75
CA ALA A 539 -11.67 -16.25 -18.86
C ALA A 539 -12.52 -14.99 -18.60
N GLU A 540 -13.20 -14.98 -17.46
CA GLU A 540 -13.88 -13.82 -16.88
C GLU A 540 -13.25 -13.49 -15.53
N ALA A 541 -13.27 -12.21 -15.16
CA ALA A 541 -12.60 -11.72 -13.96
C ALA A 541 -12.97 -12.53 -12.68
N PRO A 542 -11.99 -12.87 -11.83
CA PRO A 542 -10.57 -12.63 -12.05
C PRO A 542 -9.98 -13.64 -13.06
N ASP A 543 -9.21 -13.15 -14.04
CA ASP A 543 -8.50 -14.04 -14.98
C ASP A 543 -7.36 -14.73 -14.25
N ALA A 544 -7.48 -16.05 -14.16
CA ALA A 544 -6.55 -16.86 -13.40
C ALA A 544 -6.64 -18.31 -13.86
N TYR A 545 -5.56 -19.05 -13.68
CA TYR A 545 -5.60 -20.51 -13.80
C TYR A 545 -4.84 -21.17 -12.66
N ALA A 546 -5.17 -22.43 -12.43
CA ALA A 546 -4.53 -23.23 -11.41
C ALA A 546 -4.05 -24.55 -11.99
N PHE A 547 -2.95 -25.05 -11.45
CA PHE A 547 -2.39 -26.35 -11.79
C PHE A 547 -1.96 -27.10 -10.54
N VAL A 548 -1.93 -28.42 -10.64
CA VAL A 548 -1.34 -29.31 -9.64
C VAL A 548 -0.03 -29.89 -10.15
N LEU A 549 0.95 -29.93 -9.26
CA LEU A 549 2.20 -30.66 -9.45
C LEU A 549 1.96 -32.14 -9.12
N LEU A 550 2.11 -33.05 -10.08
CA LEU A 550 2.06 -34.50 -9.84
C LEU A 550 3.43 -35.07 -9.46
N LYS A 551 4.48 -34.26 -9.58
CA LYS A 551 5.84 -34.55 -9.14
C LYS A 551 6.30 -33.48 -8.16
N ALA A 552 7.05 -33.86 -7.14
CA ALA A 552 7.66 -32.90 -6.24
C ALA A 552 8.68 -32.06 -7.01
N VAL A 553 8.70 -30.75 -6.76
CA VAL A 553 9.62 -29.85 -7.44
C VAL A 553 10.48 -29.13 -6.43
N ASN A 554 11.73 -28.94 -6.79
CA ASN A 554 12.68 -28.21 -5.99
C ASN A 554 12.60 -26.70 -6.26
N GLY A 555 13.07 -25.88 -5.31
CA GLY A 555 13.21 -24.44 -5.53
C GLY A 555 14.03 -24.15 -6.80
N GLY A 556 13.61 -23.15 -7.57
CA GLY A 556 14.21 -22.79 -8.85
C GLY A 556 13.65 -23.57 -10.06
N THR A 557 12.78 -24.55 -9.86
CA THR A 557 12.05 -25.21 -10.96
C THR A 557 11.17 -24.21 -11.69
N LYS A 558 11.31 -24.12 -13.02
CA LYS A 558 10.59 -23.15 -13.86
C LYS A 558 9.59 -23.83 -14.79
N VAL A 559 8.42 -23.21 -14.95
CA VAL A 559 7.43 -23.52 -15.98
C VAL A 559 7.13 -22.24 -16.75
N LEU A 560 7.33 -22.27 -18.06
CA LEU A 560 6.90 -21.23 -18.96
C LEU A 560 5.40 -21.37 -19.19
N PHE A 561 4.67 -20.28 -19.01
CA PHE A 561 3.26 -20.16 -19.37
C PHE A 561 3.12 -19.14 -20.49
N THR A 562 2.29 -19.48 -21.47
CA THR A 562 1.97 -18.61 -22.63
C THR A 562 0.60 -19.00 -23.16
N ASP A 563 -0.16 -18.01 -23.60
CA ASP A 563 -1.43 -18.16 -24.34
C ASP A 563 -1.24 -18.02 -25.85
N ARG A 564 -0.06 -17.55 -26.27
CA ARG A 564 0.31 -17.37 -27.68
C ARG A 564 -0.22 -18.44 -28.61
N ASP A 565 -0.82 -18.01 -29.71
CA ASP A 565 -1.45 -18.87 -30.72
C ASP A 565 -0.42 -19.79 -31.41
N ARG A 566 -0.16 -20.95 -30.79
CA ARG A 566 0.87 -21.89 -31.24
C ARG A 566 0.58 -22.40 -32.64
N LYS A 567 1.54 -22.25 -33.54
CA LYS A 567 1.54 -22.88 -34.86
C LYS A 567 2.26 -24.23 -34.82
N SER A 568 1.81 -25.19 -35.63
CA SER A 568 2.55 -26.44 -35.81
C SER A 568 3.86 -26.22 -36.58
N GLY A 569 4.88 -27.04 -36.33
CA GLY A 569 6.19 -26.96 -36.98
C GLY A 569 7.28 -26.39 -36.07
N THR A 570 8.39 -25.92 -36.65
CA THR A 570 9.58 -25.50 -35.87
C THR A 570 9.59 -24.04 -35.42
N ASN A 571 8.66 -23.22 -35.94
CA ASN A 571 8.55 -21.78 -35.68
C ASN A 571 7.30 -21.45 -34.87
N GLU A 572 7.08 -22.23 -33.81
CA GLU A 572 5.78 -22.34 -33.12
C GLU A 572 5.23 -21.00 -32.61
N PHE A 573 6.11 -20.11 -32.14
CA PHE A 573 5.78 -18.77 -31.62
C PHE A 573 6.54 -17.63 -32.31
N THR A 574 7.17 -17.91 -33.45
CA THR A 574 8.05 -16.94 -34.11
C THR A 574 7.30 -15.67 -34.51
N GLY A 575 7.79 -14.51 -34.06
CA GLY A 575 7.25 -13.19 -34.39
C GLY A 575 6.08 -12.73 -33.50
N ILE A 576 5.64 -13.54 -32.54
CA ILE A 576 4.59 -13.18 -31.59
C ILE A 576 5.28 -12.65 -30.32
N THR A 577 5.04 -11.39 -29.96
CA THR A 577 5.72 -10.72 -28.82
C THR A 577 4.79 -9.88 -27.95
N ASN A 578 3.56 -9.65 -28.39
CA ASN A 578 2.55 -8.80 -27.78
C ASN A 578 1.46 -9.57 -27.01
N GLU A 579 1.72 -10.84 -26.70
CA GLU A 579 0.84 -11.77 -26.00
C GLU A 579 1.55 -12.36 -24.78
N THR A 580 0.78 -12.90 -23.84
CA THR A 580 1.22 -13.35 -22.52
C THR A 580 2.35 -14.36 -22.64
N ALA A 581 3.46 -14.07 -21.97
CA ALA A 581 4.54 -15.04 -21.79
C ALA A 581 5.30 -14.71 -20.52
N PHE A 582 5.45 -15.71 -19.65
CA PHE A 582 6.14 -15.56 -18.38
C PHE A 582 6.66 -16.91 -17.86
N PHE A 583 7.59 -16.85 -16.92
CA PHE A 583 7.96 -18.02 -16.11
C PHE A 583 7.29 -17.95 -14.76
N TRP A 584 6.68 -19.04 -14.33
CA TRP A 584 6.52 -19.35 -12.91
C TRP A 584 7.76 -20.08 -12.40
N THR A 585 8.25 -19.72 -11.21
CA THR A 585 9.39 -20.35 -10.54
C THR A 585 9.01 -20.77 -9.13
N ALA A 586 9.27 -22.02 -8.77
CA ALA A 586 9.13 -22.49 -7.40
C ALA A 586 10.13 -21.75 -6.48
N ASP A 587 9.64 -21.11 -5.41
CA ASP A 587 10.46 -20.36 -4.45
C ASP A 587 11.21 -21.27 -3.46
N ARG A 588 10.69 -22.49 -3.28
CA ARG A 588 11.16 -23.52 -2.35
C ARG A 588 10.83 -24.91 -2.88
N ASN A 589 11.20 -25.96 -2.15
CA ASN A 589 10.67 -27.29 -2.42
C ASN A 589 9.16 -27.33 -2.22
N LEU A 590 8.43 -27.78 -3.23
CA LEU A 590 7.00 -27.99 -3.20
C LEU A 590 6.71 -29.48 -3.36
N PRO A 591 5.98 -30.12 -2.43
CA PRO A 591 5.66 -31.53 -2.53
C PRO A 591 4.73 -31.81 -3.70
N ALA A 592 4.76 -33.05 -4.20
CA ALA A 592 3.78 -33.53 -5.15
C ALA A 592 2.36 -33.42 -4.54
N GLY A 593 1.37 -33.12 -5.39
CA GLY A 593 0.02 -32.73 -5.00
C GLY A 593 -0.16 -31.23 -4.73
N THR A 594 0.89 -30.42 -4.70
CA THR A 594 0.74 -28.97 -4.49
C THR A 594 -0.06 -28.33 -5.63
N ILE A 595 -1.10 -27.59 -5.28
CA ILE A 595 -1.90 -26.77 -6.20
C ILE A 595 -1.38 -25.33 -6.14
N VAL A 596 -1.12 -24.77 -7.31
CA VAL A 596 -0.67 -23.39 -7.51
C VAL A 596 -1.73 -22.68 -8.34
N THR A 597 -2.05 -21.44 -7.98
CA THR A 597 -2.88 -20.53 -8.75
C THR A 597 -2.03 -19.37 -9.24
N ILE A 598 -2.22 -18.99 -10.50
CA ILE A 598 -1.62 -17.80 -11.10
C ILE A 598 -2.74 -16.90 -11.61
N GLN A 599 -2.79 -15.69 -11.07
CA GLN A 599 -3.66 -14.61 -11.52
C GLN A 599 -2.93 -13.82 -12.61
N THR A 600 -3.61 -13.57 -13.73
CA THR A 600 -3.02 -12.96 -14.93
C THR A 600 -3.68 -11.64 -15.34
N ASP A 601 -4.81 -11.24 -14.75
CA ASP A 601 -5.40 -9.89 -14.91
C ASP A 601 -4.82 -8.86 -13.92
N VAL A 602 -3.49 -8.74 -13.90
CA VAL A 602 -2.77 -7.85 -12.99
C VAL A 602 -1.81 -6.94 -13.74
N THR A 603 -1.42 -5.82 -13.13
CA THR A 603 -0.34 -4.97 -13.65
C THR A 603 1.02 -5.50 -13.19
N GLY A 604 2.03 -5.48 -14.06
CA GLY A 604 3.38 -5.99 -13.75
C GLY A 604 3.50 -7.48 -14.03
N ASN A 605 4.09 -8.28 -13.14
CA ASN A 605 4.16 -9.73 -13.33
C ASN A 605 2.86 -10.42 -12.86
N PRO A 606 2.45 -11.55 -13.46
CA PRO A 606 1.40 -12.41 -12.92
C PRO A 606 1.61 -12.76 -11.44
N VAL A 607 0.54 -12.87 -10.66
CA VAL A 607 0.65 -13.14 -9.22
C VAL A 607 0.41 -14.63 -8.96
N ALA A 608 1.41 -15.32 -8.43
CA ALA A 608 1.26 -16.69 -7.95
C ALA A 608 1.00 -16.74 -6.44
N ASP A 609 0.14 -17.65 -5.98
CA ASP A 609 -0.06 -17.90 -4.54
C ASP A 609 1.13 -18.64 -3.90
N LYS A 610 1.85 -19.43 -4.70
CA LYS A 610 3.07 -20.15 -4.34
C LYS A 610 4.11 -19.99 -5.45
N GLY A 611 5.37 -19.79 -5.09
CA GLY A 611 6.39 -19.37 -6.05
C GLY A 611 6.26 -17.91 -6.45
N PHE A 612 6.94 -17.54 -7.52
CA PHE A 612 6.90 -16.19 -8.09
C PHE A 612 6.90 -16.26 -9.62
N THR A 613 6.54 -15.17 -10.28
CA THR A 613 6.58 -15.09 -11.74
C THR A 613 7.44 -13.94 -12.23
N LEU A 614 7.88 -14.04 -13.50
CA LEU A 614 8.57 -12.99 -14.24
C LEU A 614 8.09 -13.02 -15.69
N GLY A 615 7.54 -11.91 -16.17
CA GLY A 615 7.06 -11.74 -17.54
C GLY A 615 5.79 -10.90 -17.62
N SER A 616 5.16 -10.91 -18.79
CA SER A 616 3.92 -10.14 -18.99
C SER A 616 2.71 -10.90 -18.47
N PRO A 617 1.74 -10.20 -17.85
CA PRO A 617 0.41 -10.72 -17.61
C PRO A 617 -0.42 -10.59 -18.90
N GLY A 618 -1.67 -11.04 -18.84
CA GLY A 618 -2.61 -10.92 -19.94
C GLY A 618 -3.94 -11.60 -19.64
N GLY A 619 -4.98 -11.11 -20.31
CA GLY A 619 -6.32 -11.63 -20.16
C GLY A 619 -6.53 -12.92 -20.94
N ILE A 620 -7.54 -13.69 -20.54
CA ILE A 620 -7.88 -14.94 -21.19
C ILE A 620 -9.16 -14.73 -22.01
N GLY A 621 -9.00 -14.65 -23.33
CA GLY A 621 -10.08 -14.33 -24.25
C GLY A 621 -11.09 -15.46 -24.51
N LYS A 622 -12.00 -15.19 -25.45
CA LYS A 622 -13.07 -16.10 -25.87
C LYS A 622 -12.62 -17.29 -26.71
N SER A 623 -11.34 -17.40 -27.03
CA SER A 623 -10.70 -18.48 -27.79
C SER A 623 -9.22 -18.49 -27.43
N GLU A 624 -8.85 -19.27 -26.43
CA GLU A 624 -7.47 -19.30 -25.93
C GLU A 624 -7.00 -20.71 -25.63
N THR A 625 -5.71 -20.97 -25.82
CA THR A 625 -5.03 -22.15 -25.28
C THR A 625 -3.84 -21.72 -24.45
N VAL A 626 -3.89 -22.03 -23.15
CA VAL A 626 -2.74 -21.83 -22.27
C VAL A 626 -1.83 -23.05 -22.33
N TYR A 627 -0.55 -22.82 -22.56
CA TYR A 627 0.50 -23.83 -22.62
C TYR A 627 1.40 -23.76 -21.39
N ALA A 628 1.64 -24.91 -20.75
CA ALA A 628 2.66 -25.07 -19.72
C ALA A 628 3.88 -25.81 -20.29
N ILE A 629 5.07 -25.23 -20.23
CA ILE A 629 6.27 -25.73 -20.90
C ILE A 629 7.46 -25.75 -19.93
N ALA A 630 8.16 -26.87 -19.81
CA ALA A 630 9.44 -26.96 -19.09
C ALA A 630 10.62 -26.70 -20.04
N GLY A 631 11.67 -26.05 -19.54
CA GLY A 631 12.92 -25.86 -20.30
C GLY A 631 12.85 -24.85 -21.46
N GLY A 632 11.76 -24.08 -21.59
CA GLY A 632 11.65 -23.01 -22.58
C GLY A 632 12.60 -21.84 -22.32
N SER A 633 12.78 -20.96 -23.32
CA SER A 633 13.59 -19.75 -23.20
C SER A 633 12.87 -18.54 -23.81
N ILE A 634 12.96 -17.39 -23.13
CA ILE A 634 12.36 -16.13 -23.56
C ILE A 634 13.44 -15.04 -23.58
N ALA A 635 13.77 -14.54 -24.77
CA ALA A 635 14.67 -13.40 -24.94
C ALA A 635 13.94 -12.08 -24.68
N GLY A 636 14.58 -11.17 -23.94
CA GLY A 636 13.99 -9.86 -23.61
C GLY A 636 12.86 -9.93 -22.58
N LEU A 637 12.74 -11.04 -21.84
CA LEU A 637 11.84 -11.16 -20.71
C LEU A 637 12.25 -10.19 -19.59
N GLY A 638 11.29 -9.53 -18.95
CA GLY A 638 11.51 -8.63 -17.82
C GLY A 638 10.24 -8.45 -17.00
N ASP A 639 10.30 -7.59 -15.99
CA ASP A 639 9.14 -7.27 -15.15
C ASP A 639 8.00 -6.70 -16.01
N GLY A 640 6.89 -7.43 -16.11
CA GLY A 640 5.75 -7.07 -16.96
C GLY A 640 6.01 -7.12 -18.47
N VAL A 641 7.13 -7.69 -18.92
CA VAL A 641 7.53 -7.72 -20.33
C VAL A 641 7.60 -9.15 -20.84
N ALA A 642 6.82 -9.46 -21.88
CA ALA A 642 6.62 -10.82 -22.39
C ALA A 642 7.81 -11.38 -23.17
N GLY A 643 8.62 -10.51 -23.80
CA GLY A 643 9.74 -10.91 -24.64
C GLY A 643 9.36 -11.83 -25.82
N GLN A 644 10.38 -12.43 -26.43
CA GLN A 644 10.26 -13.37 -27.54
C GLN A 644 10.61 -14.79 -27.06
N ILE A 645 9.69 -15.75 -27.23
CA ILE A 645 10.00 -17.17 -27.00
C ILE A 645 10.98 -17.63 -28.08
N THR A 646 12.21 -17.97 -27.68
CA THR A 646 13.29 -18.38 -28.60
C THR A 646 13.50 -19.88 -28.64
N ALA A 647 12.99 -20.60 -27.64
CA ALA A 647 13.00 -22.06 -27.62
C ALA A 647 11.79 -22.57 -26.83
N VAL A 648 11.13 -23.57 -27.40
CA VAL A 648 10.14 -24.40 -26.70
C VAL A 648 10.84 -25.65 -26.17
N GLY A 649 10.57 -26.01 -24.92
CA GLY A 649 11.07 -27.25 -24.33
C GLY A 649 9.97 -28.30 -24.30
N ASP A 650 9.87 -29.04 -23.19
CA ASP A 650 8.90 -30.12 -23.03
C ASP A 650 7.53 -29.56 -22.63
N TYR A 651 6.52 -29.81 -23.46
CA TYR A 651 5.14 -29.47 -23.13
C TYR A 651 4.62 -30.34 -21.99
N LEU A 652 4.16 -29.70 -20.91
CA LEU A 652 3.70 -30.35 -19.70
C LEU A 652 2.19 -30.60 -19.69
N ALA A 653 1.41 -29.59 -20.07
CA ALA A 653 -0.04 -29.60 -20.12
C ALA A 653 -0.58 -28.44 -20.98
N THR A 654 -1.82 -28.55 -21.43
CA THR A 654 -2.56 -27.44 -22.06
C THR A 654 -3.99 -27.35 -21.52
N ILE A 655 -4.57 -26.16 -21.55
CA ILE A 655 -6.00 -25.95 -21.31
C ILE A 655 -6.55 -24.98 -22.36
N THR A 656 -7.56 -25.42 -23.12
CA THR A 656 -8.24 -24.63 -24.15
C THR A 656 -9.60 -24.17 -23.65
N LEU A 657 -9.92 -22.89 -23.83
CA LEU A 657 -11.15 -22.24 -23.35
C LEU A 657 -11.85 -21.49 -24.49
N GLY A 658 -13.18 -21.54 -24.48
CA GLY A 658 -14.00 -20.79 -25.43
C GLY A 658 -13.98 -21.40 -26.83
N GLY A 659 -13.49 -20.71 -27.85
CA GLY A 659 -13.28 -21.30 -29.17
C GLY A 659 -12.00 -22.15 -29.24
N THR A 660 -11.82 -22.85 -30.36
CA THR A 660 -10.54 -23.48 -30.67
C THR A 660 -9.48 -22.42 -30.98
N ALA A 661 -8.34 -22.47 -30.30
CA ALA A 661 -7.21 -21.57 -30.49
C ALA A 661 -5.89 -22.34 -30.38
N GLY A 662 -4.88 -21.95 -31.17
CA GLY A 662 -3.61 -22.66 -31.27
C GLY A 662 -3.69 -24.15 -31.65
N THR A 663 -2.53 -24.76 -31.90
CA THR A 663 -2.40 -26.20 -32.14
C THR A 663 -1.98 -26.93 -30.86
N ILE A 664 -2.58 -28.10 -30.58
CA ILE A 664 -2.24 -28.90 -29.39
C ILE A 664 -1.08 -29.86 -29.69
N PRO A 665 0.00 -29.88 -28.88
CA PRO A 665 1.10 -30.83 -29.06
C PRO A 665 0.70 -32.29 -28.82
N ASP A 666 1.24 -33.21 -29.62
CA ASP A 666 0.96 -34.65 -29.50
C ASP A 666 1.40 -35.23 -28.16
N ALA A 667 2.47 -34.68 -27.57
CA ALA A 667 3.01 -35.14 -26.29
C ALA A 667 2.00 -34.99 -25.14
N VAL A 668 1.32 -33.84 -25.05
CA VAL A 668 0.32 -33.59 -24.00
C VAL A 668 -0.98 -34.35 -24.25
N THR A 669 -1.33 -34.57 -25.52
CA THR A 669 -2.47 -35.42 -25.91
C THR A 669 -2.20 -36.87 -25.50
N THR A 670 -1.02 -37.40 -25.81
CA THR A 670 -0.59 -38.76 -25.46
C THR A 670 -0.54 -38.97 -23.95
N ALA A 671 -0.07 -37.97 -23.19
CA ALA A 671 -0.03 -38.00 -21.73
C ALA A 671 -1.41 -37.79 -21.07
N GLY A 672 -2.44 -37.43 -21.83
CA GLY A 672 -3.77 -37.07 -21.32
C GLY A 672 -3.72 -35.84 -20.41
N THR A 673 -2.95 -34.84 -20.79
CA THR A 673 -2.73 -33.57 -20.07
C THR A 673 -3.22 -32.35 -20.85
N ALA A 674 -3.89 -32.59 -21.99
CA ALA A 674 -4.58 -31.56 -22.77
C ALA A 674 -6.05 -31.51 -22.37
N PHE A 675 -6.46 -30.41 -21.73
CA PHE A 675 -7.85 -30.14 -21.36
C PHE A 675 -8.49 -29.19 -22.38
N SER A 676 -9.80 -29.36 -22.61
CA SER A 676 -10.55 -28.54 -23.55
C SER A 676 -11.96 -28.31 -23.07
N PHE A 677 -12.33 -27.03 -22.94
CA PHE A 677 -13.64 -26.55 -22.52
C PHE A 677 -14.16 -25.54 -23.57
N THR A 678 -14.44 -26.06 -24.76
CA THR A 678 -14.84 -25.22 -25.90
C THR A 678 -16.36 -25.01 -25.98
N ALA A 679 -16.78 -23.83 -26.41
CA ALA A 679 -18.17 -23.44 -26.68
C ALA A 679 -18.38 -23.08 -28.16
N ASN A 680 -19.61 -23.27 -28.65
CA ASN A 680 -20.02 -22.83 -29.99
C ASN A 680 -21.39 -22.12 -29.91
N PRO A 681 -21.50 -20.81 -30.19
CA PRO A 681 -20.40 -19.90 -30.58
C PRO A 681 -19.35 -19.73 -29.47
N ALA A 682 -18.13 -19.36 -29.87
CA ALA A 682 -17.04 -19.08 -28.95
C ALA A 682 -17.46 -18.00 -27.94
N ASN A 683 -17.22 -18.27 -26.66
CA ASN A 683 -17.55 -17.41 -25.54
C ASN A 683 -16.43 -17.49 -24.49
N GLN A 684 -16.29 -16.49 -23.62
CA GLN A 684 -15.38 -16.61 -22.48
C GLN A 684 -15.89 -17.74 -21.58
N THR A 685 -15.00 -18.69 -21.30
CA THR A 685 -15.32 -19.93 -20.59
C THR A 685 -14.47 -20.02 -19.33
N ASN A 686 -15.15 -20.17 -18.20
CA ASN A 686 -14.51 -20.52 -16.93
C ASN A 686 -14.67 -22.03 -16.71
N ALA A 687 -13.61 -22.74 -16.35
CA ALA A 687 -13.66 -24.16 -16.00
C ALA A 687 -12.90 -24.42 -14.69
N ILE A 688 -13.49 -25.17 -13.77
CA ILE A 688 -12.85 -25.55 -12.49
C ILE A 688 -13.13 -27.00 -12.12
N TYR A 689 -12.11 -27.68 -11.60
CA TYR A 689 -12.26 -29.01 -11.00
C TYR A 689 -13.02 -28.92 -9.67
N THR A 690 -14.09 -29.71 -9.53
CA THR A 690 -14.95 -29.75 -8.34
C THR A 690 -15.02 -31.12 -7.66
N GLY A 691 -14.27 -32.10 -8.17
CA GLY A 691 -14.16 -33.42 -7.54
C GLY A 691 -13.36 -33.42 -6.23
N SER A 692 -13.19 -34.62 -5.65
CA SER A 692 -12.44 -34.78 -4.39
C SER A 692 -10.96 -34.37 -4.51
N LEU A 693 -10.54 -33.46 -3.62
CA LEU A 693 -9.16 -32.95 -3.48
C LEU A 693 -8.24 -33.85 -2.63
N ASP A 694 -8.66 -35.09 -2.33
CA ASP A 694 -7.80 -36.08 -1.69
C ASP A 694 -6.58 -36.40 -2.57
N ARG A 695 -5.38 -36.15 -2.04
CA ARG A 695 -4.09 -36.29 -2.73
C ARG A 695 -3.21 -37.37 -2.09
N SER A 696 -3.77 -38.24 -1.24
CA SER A 696 -3.05 -39.36 -0.63
C SER A 696 -2.55 -40.37 -1.66
N ASP A 697 -3.32 -40.57 -2.74
CA ASP A 697 -2.93 -41.29 -3.95
C ASP A 697 -3.00 -40.34 -5.16
N LEU A 698 -1.82 -39.89 -5.60
CA LEU A 698 -1.70 -38.93 -6.70
C LEU A 698 -2.10 -39.52 -8.06
N ALA A 699 -1.96 -40.83 -8.27
CA ALA A 699 -2.38 -41.46 -9.52
C ALA A 699 -3.91 -41.51 -9.60
N ALA A 700 -4.58 -41.90 -8.50
CA ALA A 700 -6.03 -41.85 -8.41
C ALA A 700 -6.57 -40.42 -8.49
N PHE A 701 -5.89 -39.46 -7.85
CA PHE A 701 -6.23 -38.04 -7.95
C PHE A 701 -6.11 -37.52 -9.38
N ALA A 702 -4.98 -37.78 -10.06
CA ALA A 702 -4.78 -37.41 -11.46
C ALA A 702 -5.86 -38.01 -12.37
N ALA A 703 -6.25 -39.28 -12.17
CA ALA A 703 -7.34 -39.92 -12.90
C ALA A 703 -8.68 -39.20 -12.68
N ARG A 704 -8.96 -38.72 -11.47
CA ARG A 704 -10.16 -37.92 -11.19
C ARG A 704 -10.11 -36.55 -11.87
N VAL A 705 -8.96 -35.86 -11.84
CA VAL A 705 -8.80 -34.56 -12.51
C VAL A 705 -9.00 -34.70 -14.02
N LYS A 706 -8.50 -35.79 -14.63
CA LYS A 706 -8.69 -36.08 -16.06
C LYS A 706 -10.13 -36.45 -16.45
N ASN A 707 -11.00 -36.75 -15.49
CA ASN A 707 -12.39 -37.11 -15.78
C ASN A 707 -13.25 -35.84 -15.93
N PRO A 708 -13.83 -35.56 -17.12
CA PRO A 708 -14.65 -34.37 -17.35
C PRO A 708 -15.87 -34.25 -16.44
N ALA A 709 -16.40 -35.37 -15.92
CA ALA A 709 -17.54 -35.36 -15.00
C ALA A 709 -17.24 -34.66 -13.65
N ASN A 710 -15.97 -34.45 -13.33
CA ASN A 710 -15.53 -33.76 -12.11
C ASN A 710 -15.23 -32.26 -12.34
N TRP A 711 -15.63 -31.71 -13.50
CA TRP A 711 -15.44 -30.30 -13.83
C TRP A 711 -16.77 -29.57 -13.90
N THR A 712 -16.76 -28.32 -13.46
CA THR A 712 -17.85 -27.38 -13.65
C THR A 712 -17.39 -26.29 -14.61
N VAL A 713 -18.27 -25.92 -15.54
CA VAL A 713 -17.99 -24.92 -16.58
C VAL A 713 -19.05 -23.83 -16.50
N ARG A 714 -18.63 -22.57 -16.61
CA ARG A 714 -19.47 -21.38 -16.72
C ARG A 714 -19.06 -20.59 -17.97
N TYR A 715 -19.96 -19.75 -18.46
CA TYR A 715 -19.69 -18.92 -19.63
C TYR A 715 -20.09 -17.47 -19.33
N ALA A 716 -19.44 -16.49 -19.97
CA ALA A 716 -19.87 -15.10 -19.86
C ALA A 716 -21.38 -14.96 -20.19
N PRO A 717 -22.13 -14.14 -19.44
CA PRO A 717 -21.65 -13.12 -18.48
C PRO A 717 -21.42 -13.63 -17.05
N GLU A 718 -21.40 -14.93 -16.79
CA GLU A 718 -21.06 -15.44 -15.45
C GLU A 718 -19.58 -15.17 -15.14
N VAL A 719 -19.33 -14.39 -14.08
CA VAL A 719 -17.97 -14.08 -13.61
C VAL A 719 -17.17 -15.33 -13.25
N GLY A 720 -15.85 -15.19 -13.29
CA GLY A 720 -14.90 -16.22 -12.88
C GLY A 720 -15.09 -16.62 -11.41
N TRP A 721 -14.55 -17.79 -11.04
CA TRP A 721 -14.52 -18.14 -9.61
C TRP A 721 -13.60 -17.18 -8.85
N PRO A 722 -14.03 -16.69 -7.68
CA PRO A 722 -13.25 -15.71 -6.93
C PRO A 722 -11.97 -16.33 -6.39
N LEU A 723 -10.93 -15.50 -6.28
CA LEU A 723 -9.70 -15.87 -5.58
C LEU A 723 -9.89 -15.68 -4.08
N THR A 724 -9.59 -16.71 -3.30
CA THR A 724 -9.50 -16.62 -1.83
C THR A 724 -8.05 -16.87 -1.43
N ASN A 725 -7.44 -15.94 -0.69
CA ASN A 725 -6.00 -15.98 -0.39
C ASN A 725 -5.13 -16.15 -1.66
N ARG A 726 -5.52 -15.46 -2.75
CA ARG A 726 -4.90 -15.53 -4.09
C ARG A 726 -5.01 -16.89 -4.77
N SER A 727 -5.87 -17.80 -4.29
CA SER A 727 -6.05 -19.13 -4.87
C SER A 727 -7.49 -19.36 -5.32
N LEU A 728 -7.65 -20.04 -6.46
CA LEU A 728 -8.95 -20.54 -6.94
C LEU A 728 -9.47 -21.71 -6.08
N PHE A 729 -8.59 -22.31 -5.26
CA PHE A 729 -8.92 -23.42 -4.37
C PHE A 729 -8.91 -23.02 -2.88
N GLY A 730 -8.27 -21.90 -2.51
CA GLY A 730 -8.40 -21.22 -1.21
C GLY A 730 -8.55 -22.14 0.00
N ASP A 731 -9.64 -21.94 0.75
CA ASP A 731 -10.02 -22.63 1.99
C ASP A 731 -10.43 -24.11 1.80
N LYS A 732 -10.49 -24.61 0.56
CA LYS A 732 -10.80 -26.02 0.26
C LYS A 732 -9.56 -26.92 0.34
N LEU A 733 -8.39 -26.34 0.60
CA LEU A 733 -7.15 -27.05 0.84
C LEU A 733 -6.98 -27.25 2.36
N PRO A 734 -6.79 -28.49 2.84
CA PRO A 734 -6.54 -28.76 4.24
C PRO A 734 -5.22 -28.14 4.73
#